data_AF-A0A497EGE0-F1
#
_entry.id   AF-A0A497EGE0-F1
#
_cell.length_a   1.000
_cell.length_b   1.000
_cell.length_c   1.000
_cell.angle_alpha   90.00
_cell.angle_beta   90.00
_cell.angle_gamma   90.00
#
_symmetry.space_group_name_H-M   'P 1'
#
loop_
_entity.id
_entity.type
_entity.pdbx_description
1 polymer ?
#
loop_
_entity_poly.entity_id
_entity_poly.type
_entity_poly.pdbx_seq_one_letter_code
_entity_poly.pdbx_strand_id
1 'polypeptide(L)'
;MRATKKSLRTPHLMALLALIAIFPCDLSAQSVTYSYDARGRLVAADYGGSSDISYVYDGAGNIVTAIHSGPANTLWIKIRPEGAGTVSGTGISCPGDCKESFSGSPQVTLTAADQSGFSFVGWGGDWSASSNPTVFTMDGDKRVTAYFSADGGSTDSDGVPDTAEMGPTGNDPAYDGDGNGVADYLEARVAGLPTFNGGGYATLAVPEGLTLFGVAAVDNPSPGDTPYNRAFPLGLFDLTIDGLTLGGCTTLSMSLTHPAGPLMILDSYENYGPYPGHPSSDWYHFDLDGSTGAVVVAGETQSSVELGYCDAQRGDDVLTEDGQVAVVGGPVHLRCLSPPNYIGPVQVENQTDEGCALLVTWQESLVNCGTDFVYNLYRSTSAGFTPGPDNRIRACFNGAGHLDEDVEFSVEYFYKVNVEDNSGEGDGPCFSGNVQDAGNEGAGIPLGESSVIYENTLTTIDDFSIEPGPNDSGTDPWIFPFTAWSNSPPSSVAVFSESAIKDQLLVLSVPLSIPAGGLSYLEFFINLFTEPGRDGGVLEVTTNDGATWFDILEGDGASIPANPDRFSSNGYNSILATGNGNPLPGRAAWSDDIEGWVVIDVSDFGSHSVRFRWRFGCDASVAQAGSGWGLDDVILRYVAECTNSTMIFADGFESGDTGAW
;
A
#
# COMPACT_ATOMS: atom_id res chain seq x y z
N MET A 1 -77.33 22.91 7.94
CA MET A 1 -78.29 23.96 8.38
C MET A 1 -78.53 24.95 7.22
N ARG A 2 -79.73 25.54 7.12
CA ARG A 2 -80.26 26.36 6.01
C ARG A 2 -79.35 27.51 5.53
N ALA A 3 -79.30 27.75 4.20
CA ALA A 3 -79.72 29.01 3.57
C ALA A 3 -79.78 28.95 2.01
N THR A 4 -81.00 29.16 1.49
CA THR A 4 -81.42 29.87 0.25
C THR A 4 -80.85 29.56 -1.14
N LYS A 5 -81.75 29.02 -1.98
CA LYS A 5 -81.82 29.16 -3.44
C LYS A 5 -81.64 30.62 -3.90
N LYS A 6 -80.66 30.87 -4.77
CA LYS A 6 -80.70 31.97 -5.75
C LYS A 6 -80.79 31.35 -7.14
N SER A 7 -81.97 31.46 -7.74
CA SER A 7 -82.27 31.01 -9.10
C SER A 7 -81.67 32.01 -10.09
N LEU A 8 -80.81 31.53 -11.01
CA LEU A 8 -80.56 32.16 -12.30
C LEU A 8 -80.85 31.12 -13.40
N ARG A 9 -81.94 31.35 -14.13
CA ARG A 9 -82.20 30.82 -15.50
C ARG A 9 -81.25 31.60 -16.43
N THR A 10 -80.55 31.08 -17.44
CA THR A 10 -80.94 30.29 -18.64
C THR A 10 -79.63 29.90 -19.42
N PRO A 11 -79.61 29.23 -20.60
CA PRO A 11 -78.97 27.93 -20.77
C PRO A 11 -77.83 27.88 -21.81
N HIS A 12 -76.64 27.42 -21.44
CA HIS A 12 -75.72 26.69 -22.35
C HIS A 12 -75.05 25.60 -21.50
N LEU A 13 -75.61 24.39 -21.55
CA LEU A 13 -75.04 23.24 -22.28
C LEU A 13 -73.78 22.75 -21.53
N MET A 14 -73.95 21.81 -20.59
CA MET A 14 -73.62 20.40 -20.88
C MET A 14 -72.20 20.25 -21.44
N ALA A 15 -71.19 20.52 -20.63
CA ALA A 15 -69.81 20.06 -20.89
C ALA A 15 -69.02 19.74 -19.61
N LEU A 16 -69.64 19.83 -18.42
CA LEU A 16 -68.95 19.61 -17.14
C LEU A 16 -69.62 18.56 -16.26
N LEU A 17 -70.29 17.58 -16.89
CA LEU A 17 -70.84 16.41 -16.19
C LEU A 17 -70.28 15.08 -16.74
N ALA A 18 -69.28 15.12 -17.61
CA ALA A 18 -68.71 13.94 -18.27
C ALA A 18 -67.24 13.65 -17.88
N LEU A 19 -66.67 14.33 -16.88
CA LEU A 19 -65.29 14.12 -16.43
C LEU A 19 -65.16 13.87 -14.92
N ILE A 20 -66.23 13.40 -14.27
CA ILE A 20 -66.22 12.98 -12.84
C ILE A 20 -66.62 11.50 -12.74
N ALA A 21 -66.14 10.68 -13.68
CA ALA A 21 -66.45 9.26 -13.72
C ALA A 21 -65.24 8.44 -14.17
N ILE A 22 -64.05 8.74 -13.66
CA ILE A 22 -62.93 7.79 -13.62
C ILE A 22 -62.19 8.05 -12.31
N PHE A 23 -61.88 6.99 -11.58
CA PHE A 23 -61.18 6.83 -10.29
C PHE A 23 -62.05 6.46 -9.08
N PRO A 24 -61.67 5.38 -8.38
CA PRO A 24 -62.50 4.72 -7.40
C PRO A 24 -62.66 5.62 -6.17
N CYS A 25 -63.88 5.63 -5.65
CA CYS A 25 -64.20 6.11 -4.34
C CYS A 25 -63.25 5.45 -3.33
N ASP A 26 -62.28 6.19 -2.81
CA ASP A 26 -61.64 5.83 -1.55
C ASP A 26 -62.72 5.88 -0.48
N LEU A 27 -63.24 4.71 -0.12
CA LEU A 27 -64.29 4.53 0.88
C LEU A 27 -63.77 4.82 2.31
N SER A 28 -62.51 5.23 2.49
CA SER A 28 -61.97 5.69 3.79
C SER A 28 -62.20 7.18 4.06
N ALA A 29 -62.48 8.00 3.04
CA ALA A 29 -62.66 9.44 3.17
C ALA A 29 -63.99 9.80 3.87
N GLN A 30 -63.94 10.14 5.17
CA GLN A 30 -65.14 10.52 5.95
C GLN A 30 -65.72 11.89 5.56
N SER A 31 -65.02 12.74 4.79
CA SER A 31 -65.57 13.96 4.18
C SER A 31 -64.64 14.55 3.11
N VAL A 32 -65.17 14.93 1.95
CA VAL A 32 -64.43 15.69 0.92
C VAL A 32 -64.74 17.18 1.04
N THR A 33 -63.71 18.01 1.17
CA THR A 33 -63.80 19.48 1.24
C THR A 33 -63.40 20.11 -0.09
N TYR A 34 -64.33 20.82 -0.72
CA TYR A 34 -64.05 21.57 -1.96
C TYR A 34 -63.84 23.05 -1.68
N SER A 35 -62.73 23.60 -2.15
CA SER A 35 -62.40 25.03 -2.05
C SER A 35 -62.56 25.72 -3.40
N TYR A 36 -63.13 26.92 -3.40
CA TYR A 36 -63.38 27.72 -4.60
C TYR A 36 -62.76 29.11 -4.48
N ASP A 37 -62.27 29.66 -5.59
CA ASP A 37 -61.79 31.06 -5.63
C ASP A 37 -62.95 32.07 -5.59
N ALA A 38 -62.60 33.37 -5.53
CA ALA A 38 -63.57 34.47 -5.53
C ALA A 38 -64.44 34.55 -6.80
N ARG A 39 -64.12 33.79 -7.86
CA ARG A 39 -64.89 33.67 -9.10
C ARG A 39 -65.73 32.38 -9.14
N GLY A 40 -65.71 31.58 -8.06
CA GLY A 40 -66.47 30.34 -7.93
C GLY A 40 -65.86 29.15 -8.69
N ARG A 41 -64.57 29.22 -9.07
CA ARG A 41 -63.86 28.11 -9.73
C ARG A 41 -63.23 27.20 -8.67
N LEU A 42 -63.25 25.88 -8.89
CA LEU A 42 -62.71 24.91 -7.96
C LEU A 42 -61.18 25.02 -7.90
N VAL A 43 -60.61 25.44 -6.77
CA VAL A 43 -59.16 25.60 -6.60
C VAL A 43 -58.51 24.51 -5.79
N ALA A 44 -59.26 23.77 -4.96
CA ALA A 44 -58.76 22.57 -4.32
C ALA A 44 -59.88 21.57 -4.01
N ALA A 45 -59.56 20.28 -4.06
CA ALA A 45 -60.36 19.20 -3.51
C ALA A 45 -59.49 18.46 -2.48
N ASP A 46 -59.92 18.51 -1.23
CA ASP A 46 -59.30 17.83 -0.09
C ASP A 46 -60.17 16.62 0.25
N TYR A 47 -59.61 15.42 0.11
CA TYR A 47 -60.36 14.17 0.30
C TYR A 47 -60.30 13.66 1.74
N GLY A 48 -59.79 14.45 2.69
CA GLY A 48 -59.72 14.10 4.11
C GLY A 48 -58.70 12.99 4.41
N GLY A 49 -57.78 12.72 3.48
CA GLY A 49 -56.74 11.68 3.52
C GLY A 49 -55.46 12.13 2.80
N SER A 50 -54.60 11.18 2.41
CA SER A 50 -53.27 11.40 1.85
C SER A 50 -53.22 11.98 0.42
N SER A 51 -54.30 12.53 -0.13
CA SER A 51 -54.30 13.06 -1.50
C SER A 51 -55.15 14.31 -1.66
N ASP A 52 -54.48 15.45 -1.78
CA ASP A 52 -55.07 16.75 -2.10
C ASP A 52 -54.80 17.11 -3.56
N ILE A 53 -55.78 17.70 -4.25
CA ILE A 53 -55.60 18.22 -5.61
C ILE A 53 -55.84 19.72 -5.60
N SER A 54 -54.87 20.51 -6.08
CA SER A 54 -55.03 21.95 -6.30
C SER A 54 -54.97 22.32 -7.78
N TYR A 55 -55.80 23.26 -8.20
CA TYR A 55 -55.99 23.64 -9.59
C TYR A 55 -55.52 25.08 -9.84
N VAL A 56 -54.61 25.25 -10.80
CA VAL A 56 -54.15 26.55 -11.28
C VAL A 56 -54.83 26.86 -12.60
N TYR A 57 -55.35 28.08 -12.73
CA TYR A 57 -56.08 28.54 -13.91
C TYR A 57 -55.34 29.69 -14.61
N ASP A 58 -55.40 29.74 -15.94
CA ASP A 58 -54.94 30.89 -16.71
C ASP A 58 -55.89 32.11 -16.57
N GLY A 59 -55.51 33.22 -17.22
CA GLY A 59 -56.33 34.43 -17.29
C GLY A 59 -57.66 34.27 -18.05
N ALA A 60 -57.81 33.20 -18.84
CA ALA A 60 -59.03 32.86 -19.57
C ALA A 60 -59.94 31.90 -18.78
N GLY A 61 -59.44 31.31 -17.68
CA GLY A 61 -60.17 30.38 -16.83
C GLY A 61 -60.05 28.91 -17.20
N ASN A 62 -59.08 28.54 -18.03
CA ASN A 62 -58.75 27.13 -18.28
C ASN A 62 -57.83 26.61 -17.18
N ILE A 63 -57.96 25.32 -16.82
CA ILE A 63 -57.03 24.65 -15.92
C ILE A 63 -55.70 24.47 -16.66
N VAL A 64 -54.62 25.00 -16.11
CA VAL A 64 -53.26 24.91 -16.65
C VAL A 64 -52.43 23.87 -15.89
N THR A 65 -52.73 23.68 -14.61
CA THR A 65 -52.00 22.72 -13.76
C THR A 65 -52.96 22.15 -12.72
N ALA A 66 -52.92 20.82 -12.55
CA ALA A 66 -53.50 20.14 -11.40
C ALA A 66 -52.33 19.56 -10.57
N ILE A 67 -52.10 20.14 -9.40
CA ILE A 67 -51.02 19.73 -8.49
C ILE A 67 -51.60 18.74 -7.49
N HIS A 68 -51.10 17.51 -7.52
CA HIS A 68 -51.47 16.47 -6.56
C HIS A 68 -50.47 16.54 -5.40
N SER A 69 -50.93 16.98 -4.24
CA SER A 69 -50.19 16.92 -2.99
C SER A 69 -50.66 15.72 -2.19
N GLY A 70 -50.01 14.58 -2.40
CA GLY A 70 -50.05 13.42 -1.52
C GLY A 70 -48.65 13.08 -1.01
N PRO A 71 -48.49 12.11 -0.08
CA PRO A 71 -47.19 11.60 0.28
C PRO A 71 -46.53 11.08 -1.00
N ALA A 72 -45.23 11.32 -1.11
CA ALA A 72 -44.45 10.71 -2.17
C ALA A 72 -44.31 9.23 -1.82
N ASN A 73 -44.84 8.36 -2.69
CA ASN A 73 -44.66 6.92 -2.60
C ASN A 73 -43.49 6.53 -3.51
N THR A 74 -42.59 5.71 -3.01
CA THR A 74 -41.40 5.28 -3.74
C THR A 74 -41.59 3.87 -4.29
N LEU A 75 -41.22 3.68 -5.54
CA LEU A 75 -41.14 2.37 -6.19
C LEU A 75 -39.67 1.95 -6.26
N TRP A 76 -39.38 0.73 -5.83
CA TRP A 76 -38.09 0.07 -6.04
C TRP A 76 -38.29 -1.14 -6.95
N ILE A 77 -37.44 -1.27 -7.96
CA ILE A 77 -37.46 -2.40 -8.88
C ILE A 77 -36.23 -3.26 -8.68
N LYS A 78 -36.42 -4.58 -8.62
CA LYS A 78 -35.35 -5.57 -8.69
C LYS A 78 -35.54 -6.46 -9.91
N ILE A 79 -34.45 -6.88 -10.53
CA ILE A 79 -34.44 -7.87 -11.62
C ILE A 79 -33.83 -9.13 -11.04
N ARG A 80 -34.50 -10.27 -11.22
CA ARG A 80 -34.01 -11.57 -10.75
C ARG A 80 -34.07 -12.64 -11.84
N PRO A 81 -32.95 -13.34 -12.11
CA PRO A 81 -31.61 -13.06 -11.59
C PRO A 81 -31.02 -11.76 -12.16
N GLU A 82 -30.03 -11.16 -11.50
CA GLU A 82 -29.38 -9.95 -12.01
C GLU A 82 -28.81 -10.16 -13.42
N GLY A 83 -29.02 -9.20 -14.32
CA GLY A 83 -28.60 -9.30 -15.72
C GLY A 83 -29.47 -10.21 -16.61
N ALA A 84 -30.56 -10.80 -16.09
CA ALA A 84 -31.47 -11.63 -16.89
C ALA A 84 -32.39 -10.83 -17.83
N GLY A 85 -32.46 -9.51 -17.65
CA GLY A 85 -33.32 -8.65 -18.45
C GLY A 85 -33.19 -7.18 -18.08
N THR A 86 -34.18 -6.40 -18.54
CA THR A 86 -34.32 -4.97 -18.23
C THR A 86 -35.76 -4.67 -17.83
N VAL A 87 -35.97 -3.64 -17.01
CA VAL A 87 -37.31 -3.14 -16.67
C VAL A 87 -37.37 -1.66 -16.99
N SER A 88 -38.38 -1.26 -17.75
CA SER A 88 -38.62 0.14 -18.10
C SER A 88 -40.01 0.59 -17.68
N GLY A 89 -40.11 1.86 -17.27
CA GLY A 89 -41.35 2.50 -16.82
C GLY A 89 -41.20 4.02 -16.73
N THR A 90 -42.22 4.70 -16.22
CA THR A 90 -42.12 6.15 -15.97
C THR A 90 -41.05 6.42 -14.92
N GLY A 91 -39.89 6.95 -15.31
CA GLY A 91 -38.76 7.22 -14.40
C GLY A 91 -37.99 5.97 -13.96
N ILE A 92 -38.30 4.80 -14.54
CA ILE A 92 -37.62 3.53 -14.25
C ILE A 92 -36.90 3.06 -15.51
N SER A 93 -35.62 2.70 -15.37
CA SER A 93 -34.77 2.11 -16.41
C SER A 93 -33.72 1.19 -15.76
N CYS A 94 -34.15 0.00 -15.35
CA CYS A 94 -33.28 -1.04 -14.79
C CYS A 94 -32.63 -1.90 -15.87
N PRO A 95 -31.36 -2.32 -15.68
CA PRO A 95 -30.47 -1.94 -14.58
C PRO A 95 -29.97 -0.48 -14.73
N GLY A 96 -29.60 0.15 -13.62
CA GLY A 96 -29.06 1.51 -13.58
C GLY A 96 -29.92 2.51 -12.82
N ASP A 97 -31.20 2.65 -13.19
CA ASP A 97 -32.17 3.51 -12.50
C ASP A 97 -33.42 2.74 -12.09
N CYS A 98 -33.40 2.23 -10.86
CA CYS A 98 -34.40 1.29 -10.34
C CYS A 98 -35.28 1.84 -9.24
N LYS A 99 -35.29 3.17 -9.06
CA LYS A 99 -36.01 3.82 -7.97
C LYS A 99 -36.65 5.10 -8.45
N GLU A 100 -37.97 5.21 -8.29
CA GLU A 100 -38.72 6.42 -8.67
C GLU A 100 -39.70 6.84 -7.57
N SER A 101 -39.93 8.15 -7.42
CA SER A 101 -40.84 8.72 -6.44
C SER A 101 -42.08 9.30 -7.11
N PHE A 102 -43.25 8.77 -6.76
CA PHE A 102 -44.53 9.18 -7.32
C PHE A 102 -45.34 9.99 -6.31
N SER A 103 -45.77 11.19 -6.70
CA SER A 103 -46.69 12.00 -5.89
C SER A 103 -48.14 11.58 -6.12
N GLY A 104 -48.90 11.33 -5.04
CA GLY A 104 -50.29 10.89 -5.12
C GLY A 104 -50.39 9.38 -5.39
N SER A 105 -51.40 8.96 -6.16
CA SER A 105 -51.62 7.54 -6.50
C SER A 105 -51.76 7.31 -8.00
N PRO A 106 -50.72 7.63 -8.80
CA PRO A 106 -50.78 7.44 -10.24
C PRO A 106 -50.83 5.94 -10.60
N GLN A 107 -51.32 5.66 -11.79
CA GLN A 107 -51.09 4.37 -12.43
C GLN A 107 -49.69 4.35 -13.03
N VAL A 108 -48.90 3.33 -12.68
CA VAL A 108 -47.55 3.10 -13.19
C VAL A 108 -47.57 1.90 -14.13
N THR A 109 -46.98 2.06 -15.30
CA THR A 109 -46.79 0.98 -16.28
C THR A 109 -45.34 0.51 -16.22
N LEU A 110 -45.13 -0.80 -16.05
CA LEU A 110 -43.82 -1.43 -16.15
C LEU A 110 -43.79 -2.40 -17.33
N THR A 111 -42.66 -2.43 -18.02
CA THR A 111 -42.39 -3.36 -19.11
C THR A 111 -41.06 -4.04 -18.84
N ALA A 112 -41.07 -5.36 -18.70
CA ALA A 112 -39.87 -6.18 -18.65
C ALA A 112 -39.45 -6.55 -20.09
N ALA A 113 -38.16 -6.59 -20.36
CA ALA A 113 -37.64 -7.09 -21.61
C ALA A 113 -36.52 -8.11 -21.35
N ASP A 114 -36.63 -9.23 -22.06
CA ASP A 114 -35.77 -10.39 -21.97
C ASP A 114 -34.34 -10.08 -22.42
N GLN A 115 -33.35 -10.60 -21.69
CA GLN A 115 -31.98 -10.73 -22.20
C GLN A 115 -31.82 -12.10 -22.88
N SER A 116 -30.88 -12.22 -23.82
CA SER A 116 -30.62 -13.48 -24.53
C SER A 116 -30.38 -14.63 -23.54
N GLY A 117 -31.16 -15.70 -23.66
CA GLY A 117 -31.04 -16.87 -22.81
C GLY A 117 -31.95 -16.85 -21.58
N PHE A 118 -32.79 -15.82 -21.42
CA PHE A 118 -33.78 -15.70 -20.36
C PHE A 118 -35.14 -15.27 -20.91
N SER A 119 -36.22 -15.73 -20.28
CA SER A 119 -37.60 -15.35 -20.53
C SER A 119 -38.23 -14.78 -19.28
N PHE A 120 -38.95 -13.66 -19.41
CA PHE A 120 -39.76 -13.11 -18.34
C PHE A 120 -40.86 -14.09 -17.89
N VAL A 121 -40.93 -14.35 -16.59
CA VAL A 121 -41.87 -15.27 -15.95
C VAL A 121 -43.01 -14.53 -15.27
N GLY A 122 -42.71 -13.42 -14.58
CA GLY A 122 -43.71 -12.68 -13.81
C GLY A 122 -43.16 -11.55 -12.96
N TRP A 123 -44.06 -10.84 -12.30
CA TRP A 123 -43.78 -9.81 -11.30
C TRP A 123 -44.13 -10.34 -9.91
N GLY A 124 -43.37 -9.98 -8.88
CA GLY A 124 -43.69 -10.25 -7.47
C GLY A 124 -43.15 -9.20 -6.51
N GLY A 125 -43.12 -9.51 -5.21
CA GLY A 125 -42.91 -8.56 -4.10
C GLY A 125 -44.22 -7.95 -3.62
N ASP A 126 -44.23 -6.64 -3.32
CA ASP A 126 -45.41 -5.89 -2.85
C ASP A 126 -46.58 -5.86 -3.85
N TRP A 127 -46.33 -6.31 -5.08
CA TRP A 127 -47.34 -6.46 -6.11
C TRP A 127 -46.93 -7.55 -7.11
N SER A 128 -47.87 -8.43 -7.47
CA SER A 128 -47.62 -9.56 -8.37
C SER A 128 -48.54 -9.56 -9.60
N ALA A 129 -48.00 -10.01 -10.73
CA ALA A 129 -48.76 -10.26 -11.95
C ALA A 129 -47.95 -11.10 -12.93
N SER A 130 -48.63 -11.75 -13.87
CA SER A 130 -48.00 -12.48 -14.97
C SER A 130 -48.01 -11.73 -16.31
N SER A 131 -48.76 -10.61 -16.41
CA SER A 131 -48.83 -9.82 -17.64
C SER A 131 -47.60 -8.94 -17.85
N ASN A 132 -47.15 -8.80 -19.09
CA ASN A 132 -46.08 -7.88 -19.48
C ASN A 132 -46.39 -7.26 -20.87
N PRO A 133 -46.50 -5.93 -21.02
CA PRO A 133 -46.44 -4.90 -19.97
C PRO A 133 -47.54 -5.05 -18.91
N THR A 134 -47.35 -4.39 -17.77
CA THR A 134 -48.35 -4.37 -16.70
C THR A 134 -48.59 -2.98 -16.13
N VAL A 135 -49.73 -2.81 -15.46
CA VAL A 135 -50.18 -1.55 -14.88
C VAL A 135 -50.70 -1.78 -13.46
N PHE A 136 -50.21 -1.00 -12.50
CA PHE A 136 -50.70 -1.00 -11.12
C PHE A 136 -50.77 0.42 -10.56
N THR A 137 -51.36 0.56 -9.37
CA THR A 137 -51.53 1.87 -8.70
C THR A 137 -50.46 2.02 -7.62
N MET A 138 -49.77 3.17 -7.59
CA MET A 138 -48.84 3.54 -6.52
C MET A 138 -49.61 4.09 -5.31
N ASP A 139 -50.34 3.23 -4.60
CA ASP A 139 -51.12 3.56 -3.39
C ASP A 139 -50.30 3.49 -2.08
N GLY A 140 -49.02 3.13 -2.18
CA GLY A 140 -48.04 3.14 -1.11
C GLY A 140 -46.63 2.92 -1.68
N ASP A 141 -45.63 2.94 -0.82
CA ASP A 141 -44.28 2.45 -1.12
C ASP A 141 -44.36 0.99 -1.62
N LYS A 142 -43.65 0.65 -2.69
CA LYS A 142 -43.67 -0.71 -3.28
C LYS A 142 -42.30 -1.17 -3.75
N ARG A 143 -41.93 -2.41 -3.44
CA ARG A 143 -40.80 -3.17 -3.96
C ARG A 143 -41.33 -4.22 -4.91
N VAL A 144 -41.04 -4.07 -6.20
CA VAL A 144 -41.52 -4.98 -7.24
C VAL A 144 -40.32 -5.66 -7.91
N THR A 145 -40.37 -6.98 -7.99
CA THR A 145 -39.33 -7.79 -8.63
C THR A 145 -39.82 -8.31 -9.97
N ALA A 146 -39.01 -8.13 -11.02
CA ALA A 146 -39.20 -8.77 -12.31
C ALA A 146 -38.43 -10.10 -12.33
N TYR A 147 -39.16 -11.19 -12.49
CA TYR A 147 -38.64 -12.54 -12.47
C TYR A 147 -38.44 -13.06 -13.90
N PHE A 148 -37.26 -13.60 -14.15
CA PHE A 148 -36.85 -14.22 -15.41
C PHE A 148 -36.34 -15.64 -15.15
N SER A 149 -36.47 -16.52 -16.14
CA SER A 149 -35.99 -17.91 -16.11
C SER A 149 -35.24 -18.23 -17.41
N ALA A 150 -34.27 -19.13 -17.37
CA ALA A 150 -33.46 -19.45 -18.55
C ALA A 150 -34.31 -20.04 -19.71
N ASP A 151 -34.02 -19.65 -20.96
CA ASP A 151 -34.77 -20.01 -22.18
C ASP A 151 -34.72 -21.49 -22.58
N GLY A 152 -33.99 -22.35 -21.86
CA GLY A 152 -33.74 -23.72 -22.28
C GLY A 152 -33.58 -24.72 -21.13
N GLY A 153 -34.44 -25.75 -21.16
CA GLY A 153 -34.22 -27.03 -20.50
C GLY A 153 -34.10 -26.98 -18.99
N SER A 154 -34.97 -26.23 -18.30
CA SER A 154 -35.27 -26.39 -16.87
C SER A 154 -36.63 -27.09 -16.77
N THR A 155 -36.70 -28.27 -16.13
CA THR A 155 -37.96 -29.02 -16.02
C THR A 155 -38.81 -28.68 -14.79
N ASP A 156 -38.27 -27.93 -13.85
CA ASP A 156 -38.89 -27.62 -12.55
C ASP A 156 -39.03 -26.11 -12.26
N SER A 157 -38.54 -25.26 -13.17
CA SER A 157 -38.76 -23.80 -13.19
C SER A 157 -38.13 -23.01 -12.04
N ASP A 158 -37.11 -23.57 -11.38
CA ASP A 158 -36.32 -22.90 -10.34
C ASP A 158 -35.39 -21.79 -10.90
N GLY A 159 -35.18 -21.79 -12.22
CA GLY A 159 -34.33 -20.83 -12.94
C GLY A 159 -32.99 -21.39 -13.42
N VAL A 160 -32.62 -22.61 -13.01
CA VAL A 160 -31.38 -23.28 -13.39
C VAL A 160 -31.63 -24.25 -14.55
N PRO A 161 -30.80 -24.28 -15.61
CA PRO A 161 -30.93 -25.30 -16.66
C PRO A 161 -30.61 -26.71 -16.14
N ASP A 162 -31.38 -27.73 -16.52
CA ASP A 162 -31.21 -29.15 -16.15
C ASP A 162 -29.76 -29.60 -16.31
N THR A 163 -29.08 -29.17 -17.39
CA THR A 163 -27.67 -29.56 -17.63
C THR A 163 -26.71 -29.04 -16.58
N ALA A 164 -26.99 -27.89 -15.96
CA ALA A 164 -26.20 -27.36 -14.86
C ALA A 164 -26.47 -28.17 -13.58
N GLU A 165 -27.69 -28.67 -13.40
CA GLU A 165 -28.11 -29.46 -12.23
C GLU A 165 -27.69 -30.93 -12.29
N MET A 166 -27.19 -31.39 -13.45
CA MET A 166 -26.59 -32.72 -13.65
C MET A 166 -25.18 -32.85 -13.03
N GLY A 167 -24.97 -32.21 -11.88
CA GLY A 167 -23.77 -32.24 -11.07
C GLY A 167 -22.61 -31.36 -11.58
N PRO A 168 -21.46 -31.37 -10.88
CA PRO A 168 -20.30 -30.52 -11.18
C PRO A 168 -19.76 -30.62 -12.61
N THR A 169 -20.01 -31.73 -13.30
CA THR A 169 -19.58 -31.99 -14.68
C THR A 169 -20.70 -31.78 -15.72
N GLY A 170 -21.93 -31.49 -15.27
CA GLY A 170 -23.11 -31.24 -16.10
C GLY A 170 -23.52 -32.43 -16.99
N ASN A 171 -23.25 -33.65 -16.54
CA ASN A 171 -23.44 -34.86 -17.35
C ASN A 171 -23.95 -36.09 -16.57
N ASP A 172 -24.36 -35.92 -15.32
CA ASP A 172 -24.99 -36.95 -14.50
C ASP A 172 -26.50 -36.70 -14.34
N PRO A 173 -27.36 -37.33 -15.17
CA PRO A 173 -28.82 -37.19 -15.08
C PRO A 173 -29.44 -37.90 -13.88
N ALA A 174 -28.64 -38.51 -13.00
CA ALA A 174 -29.07 -39.05 -11.72
C ALA A 174 -28.42 -38.31 -10.54
N TYR A 175 -27.83 -37.14 -10.79
CA TYR A 175 -27.25 -36.31 -9.75
C TYR A 175 -28.35 -35.89 -8.75
N ASP A 176 -28.11 -36.22 -7.49
CA ASP A 176 -29.01 -36.04 -6.34
C ASP A 176 -28.14 -35.44 -5.24
N GLY A 177 -28.02 -34.12 -5.26
CA GLY A 177 -27.09 -33.38 -4.42
C GLY A 177 -27.57 -33.24 -2.98
N ASP A 178 -28.88 -33.31 -2.74
CA ASP A 178 -29.47 -33.29 -1.39
C ASP A 178 -29.67 -34.70 -0.79
N GLY A 179 -29.52 -35.74 -1.62
CA GLY A 179 -29.50 -37.15 -1.22
C GLY A 179 -30.88 -37.73 -0.92
N ASN A 180 -31.95 -37.14 -1.45
CA ASN A 180 -33.33 -37.54 -1.14
C ASN A 180 -33.85 -38.70 -2.04
N GLY A 181 -33.09 -39.07 -3.08
CA GLY A 181 -33.41 -40.13 -4.04
C GLY A 181 -34.09 -39.67 -5.32
N VAL A 182 -34.26 -38.36 -5.52
CA VAL A 182 -34.76 -37.72 -6.74
C VAL A 182 -33.62 -36.87 -7.31
N ALA A 183 -33.53 -36.77 -8.63
CA ALA A 183 -32.48 -35.98 -9.26
C ALA A 183 -32.83 -34.49 -9.19
N ASP A 184 -31.83 -33.64 -8.92
CA ASP A 184 -32.01 -32.21 -8.61
C ASP A 184 -32.91 -31.51 -9.65
N TYR A 185 -32.65 -31.70 -10.95
CA TYR A 185 -33.41 -31.06 -12.06
C TYR A 185 -34.91 -31.38 -12.15
N LEU A 186 -35.39 -32.33 -11.35
CA LEU A 186 -36.81 -32.71 -11.27
C LEU A 186 -37.50 -32.08 -10.06
N GLU A 187 -36.81 -31.29 -9.26
CA GLU A 187 -37.23 -30.84 -7.95
C GLU A 187 -37.15 -29.34 -7.81
N ALA A 188 -38.27 -28.65 -8.00
CA ALA A 188 -38.35 -27.19 -7.84
C ALA A 188 -37.96 -26.64 -6.44
N ARG A 189 -37.60 -27.50 -5.47
CA ARG A 189 -37.10 -27.14 -4.13
C ARG A 189 -35.58 -27.31 -3.99
N VAL A 190 -34.92 -27.88 -4.99
CA VAL A 190 -33.49 -28.15 -5.06
C VAL A 190 -32.95 -27.46 -6.30
N ALA A 191 -31.79 -26.82 -6.19
CA ALA A 191 -31.14 -26.17 -7.32
C ALA A 191 -29.64 -26.49 -7.32
N GLY A 192 -29.16 -27.09 -8.41
CA GLY A 192 -27.75 -27.47 -8.58
C GLY A 192 -27.01 -26.59 -9.60
N LEU A 193 -25.99 -25.82 -9.19
CA LEU A 193 -25.33 -24.89 -10.11
C LEU A 193 -23.83 -24.67 -9.86
N PRO A 194 -23.05 -24.42 -10.93
CA PRO A 194 -21.68 -23.94 -10.80
C PRO A 194 -21.60 -22.59 -10.06
N THR A 195 -20.55 -22.43 -9.27
CA THR A 195 -20.23 -21.16 -8.58
C THR A 195 -19.72 -20.08 -9.55
N PHE A 196 -19.93 -18.80 -9.24
CA PHE A 196 -19.68 -17.70 -10.18
C PHE A 196 -18.20 -17.57 -10.58
N ASN A 197 -17.30 -17.62 -9.60
CA ASN A 197 -15.85 -17.50 -9.81
C ASN A 197 -15.20 -18.78 -10.40
N GLY A 198 -15.98 -19.82 -10.65
CA GLY A 198 -15.54 -21.09 -11.20
C GLY A 198 -14.82 -21.97 -10.17
N GLY A 199 -14.68 -23.26 -10.51
CA GLY A 199 -13.95 -24.23 -9.68
C GLY A 199 -14.77 -24.87 -8.56
N GLY A 200 -15.92 -24.30 -8.18
CA GLY A 200 -16.86 -24.92 -7.24
C GLY A 200 -18.26 -25.18 -7.83
N TYR A 201 -19.05 -25.96 -7.12
CA TYR A 201 -20.43 -26.33 -7.43
C TYR A 201 -21.28 -26.30 -6.16
N ALA A 202 -22.49 -25.77 -6.25
CA ALA A 202 -23.44 -25.65 -5.14
C ALA A 202 -24.70 -26.46 -5.40
N THR A 203 -25.18 -27.16 -4.38
CA THR A 203 -26.56 -27.67 -4.31
C THR A 203 -27.28 -26.92 -3.21
N LEU A 204 -28.41 -26.31 -3.54
CA LEU A 204 -29.27 -25.52 -2.67
C LEU A 204 -30.58 -26.27 -2.47
N ALA A 205 -31.05 -26.46 -1.24
CA ALA A 205 -32.28 -27.22 -0.98
C ALA A 205 -33.14 -26.58 0.12
N VAL A 206 -34.44 -26.49 -0.11
CA VAL A 206 -35.43 -26.07 0.89
C VAL A 206 -36.37 -27.22 1.28
N PRO A 207 -36.99 -27.19 2.47
CA PRO A 207 -37.93 -28.21 2.92
C PRO A 207 -39.10 -28.48 1.96
N GLU A 208 -39.66 -29.68 2.06
CA GLU A 208 -40.85 -30.08 1.29
C GLU A 208 -42.02 -29.09 1.51
N GLY A 209 -42.65 -28.68 0.40
CA GLY A 209 -43.75 -27.71 0.39
C GLY A 209 -43.33 -26.28 0.03
N LEU A 210 -42.03 -26.01 -0.07
CA LEU A 210 -41.47 -24.76 -0.59
C LEU A 210 -40.83 -24.98 -1.96
N THR A 211 -40.57 -23.89 -2.67
CA THR A 211 -39.87 -23.91 -3.97
C THR A 211 -38.80 -22.84 -4.03
N LEU A 212 -37.75 -23.10 -4.80
CA LEU A 212 -36.74 -22.14 -5.22
C LEU A 212 -37.17 -21.50 -6.55
N PHE A 213 -36.79 -20.24 -6.73
CA PHE A 213 -37.10 -19.50 -7.93
C PHE A 213 -36.01 -18.48 -8.25
N GLY A 214 -35.68 -18.34 -9.53
CA GLY A 214 -34.71 -17.36 -10.03
C GLY A 214 -33.29 -17.59 -9.50
N VAL A 215 -32.93 -18.85 -9.23
CA VAL A 215 -31.64 -19.21 -8.65
C VAL A 215 -30.52 -18.91 -9.64
N ALA A 216 -29.51 -18.17 -9.19
CA ALA A 216 -28.30 -17.90 -9.96
C ALA A 216 -27.07 -17.72 -9.05
N ALA A 217 -25.92 -18.11 -9.57
CA ALA A 217 -24.63 -17.70 -9.02
C ALA A 217 -24.24 -16.35 -9.66
N VAL A 218 -23.97 -15.35 -8.84
CA VAL A 218 -23.73 -13.96 -9.26
C VAL A 218 -22.41 -13.42 -8.72
N ASP A 219 -21.87 -12.40 -9.37
CA ASP A 219 -20.71 -11.66 -8.85
C ASP A 219 -21.09 -10.84 -7.61
N ASN A 220 -20.08 -10.27 -6.96
CA ASN A 220 -20.25 -9.27 -5.93
C ASN A 220 -21.06 -8.06 -6.46
N PRO A 221 -22.29 -7.81 -5.95
CA PRO A 221 -23.18 -6.76 -6.44
C PRO A 221 -22.76 -5.34 -6.02
N SER A 222 -21.88 -5.20 -5.01
CA SER A 222 -21.30 -3.92 -4.62
C SER A 222 -19.83 -4.08 -4.18
N PRO A 223 -18.90 -4.22 -5.15
CA PRO A 223 -17.48 -4.43 -4.85
C PRO A 223 -16.82 -3.19 -4.21
N GLY A 224 -17.37 -2.00 -4.45
CA GLY A 224 -16.88 -0.75 -3.85
C GLY A 224 -17.19 -0.61 -2.37
N ASP A 225 -18.26 -1.26 -1.89
CA ASP A 225 -18.74 -1.17 -0.50
C ASP A 225 -18.47 -2.46 0.30
N THR A 226 -17.76 -3.42 -0.30
CA THR A 226 -17.45 -4.70 0.36
C THR A 226 -16.66 -4.48 1.64
N PRO A 227 -17.05 -5.09 2.78
CA PRO A 227 -16.33 -4.91 4.04
C PRO A 227 -14.86 -5.31 3.93
N TYR A 228 -14.00 -4.55 4.61
CA TYR A 228 -12.56 -4.80 4.62
C TYR A 228 -12.26 -6.25 5.04
N ASN A 229 -11.38 -6.92 4.27
CA ASN A 229 -10.93 -8.31 4.41
C ASN A 229 -11.93 -9.43 4.02
N ARG A 230 -13.06 -9.11 3.38
CA ARG A 230 -13.97 -10.12 2.83
C ARG A 230 -13.56 -10.53 1.42
N ALA A 231 -13.44 -11.84 1.19
CA ALA A 231 -13.39 -12.43 -0.14
C ALA A 231 -14.57 -13.36 -0.34
N PHE A 232 -15.12 -13.37 -1.54
CA PHE A 232 -16.18 -14.29 -1.97
C PHE A 232 -15.61 -15.27 -2.99
N PRO A 233 -14.77 -16.25 -2.58
CA PRO A 233 -14.06 -17.12 -3.52
C PRO A 233 -14.99 -17.95 -4.42
N LEU A 234 -16.24 -18.14 -4.00
CA LEU A 234 -17.29 -18.85 -4.77
C LEU A 234 -18.34 -17.91 -5.40
N GLY A 235 -18.19 -16.59 -5.24
CA GLY A 235 -19.22 -15.61 -5.57
C GLY A 235 -20.41 -15.65 -4.61
N LEU A 236 -21.54 -15.12 -5.06
CA LEU A 236 -22.80 -15.07 -4.31
C LEU A 236 -23.89 -15.87 -5.02
N PHE A 237 -24.99 -16.09 -4.31
CA PHE A 237 -26.20 -16.73 -4.80
C PHE A 237 -27.37 -15.74 -4.67
N ASP A 238 -28.08 -15.51 -5.78
CA ASP A 238 -29.34 -14.77 -5.84
C ASP A 238 -30.47 -15.76 -6.07
N LEU A 239 -31.47 -15.78 -5.20
CA LEU A 239 -32.61 -16.71 -5.27
C LEU A 239 -33.81 -16.19 -4.48
N THR A 240 -34.99 -16.70 -4.81
CA THR A 240 -36.21 -16.53 -4.02
C THR A 240 -36.69 -17.87 -3.49
N ILE A 241 -37.05 -17.94 -2.21
CA ILE A 241 -37.78 -19.06 -1.61
C ILE A 241 -39.26 -18.69 -1.59
N ASP A 242 -40.12 -19.52 -2.14
CA ASP A 242 -41.57 -19.29 -2.23
C ASP A 242 -42.36 -20.36 -1.47
N GLY A 243 -43.59 -20.02 -1.08
CA GLY A 243 -44.54 -20.92 -0.42
C GLY A 243 -44.55 -20.86 1.11
N LEU A 244 -43.93 -19.86 1.72
CA LEU A 244 -43.98 -19.68 3.17
C LEU A 244 -45.37 -19.17 3.60
N THR A 245 -45.76 -19.50 4.83
CA THR A 245 -46.82 -18.73 5.50
C THR A 245 -46.31 -17.32 5.76
N LEU A 246 -47.18 -16.30 5.69
CA LEU A 246 -46.81 -14.91 5.99
C LEU A 246 -46.06 -14.80 7.33
N GLY A 247 -44.87 -14.22 7.29
CA GLY A 247 -43.95 -14.08 8.43
C GLY A 247 -43.34 -15.40 8.95
N GLY A 248 -43.52 -16.50 8.21
CA GLY A 248 -43.00 -17.82 8.53
C GLY A 248 -41.50 -17.92 8.30
N CYS A 249 -40.88 -18.93 8.92
CA CYS A 249 -39.46 -19.20 8.80
C CYS A 249 -39.18 -20.54 8.12
N THR A 250 -38.04 -20.63 7.46
CA THR A 250 -37.55 -21.85 6.80
C THR A 250 -36.03 -21.95 6.92
N THR A 251 -35.48 -23.08 6.48
CA THR A 251 -34.04 -23.30 6.34
C THR A 251 -33.72 -23.58 4.88
N LEU A 252 -32.64 -23.01 4.38
CA LEU A 252 -32.02 -23.34 3.11
C LEU A 252 -30.69 -24.05 3.41
N SER A 253 -30.58 -25.30 2.98
CA SER A 253 -29.36 -26.08 3.10
C SER A 253 -28.53 -25.90 1.83
N MET A 254 -27.23 -25.67 1.98
CA MET A 254 -26.31 -25.46 0.87
C MET A 254 -25.10 -26.39 1.01
N SER A 255 -24.90 -27.26 0.03
CA SER A 255 -23.72 -28.11 -0.11
C SER A 255 -22.79 -27.52 -1.16
N LEU A 256 -21.54 -27.23 -0.79
CA LEU A 256 -20.56 -26.57 -1.63
C LEU A 256 -19.38 -27.49 -1.88
N THR A 257 -19.19 -27.93 -3.12
CA THR A 257 -17.94 -28.60 -3.54
C THR A 257 -17.00 -27.54 -4.10
N HIS A 258 -15.73 -27.56 -3.71
CA HIS A 258 -14.75 -26.56 -4.14
C HIS A 258 -13.31 -27.10 -4.16
N PRO A 259 -12.35 -26.43 -4.83
CA PRO A 259 -10.96 -26.86 -4.84
C PRO A 259 -10.35 -26.79 -3.44
N ALA A 260 -9.37 -27.65 -3.18
CA ALA A 260 -8.57 -27.56 -1.95
C ALA A 260 -7.62 -26.36 -2.01
N GLY A 261 -7.52 -25.62 -0.91
CA GLY A 261 -6.56 -24.54 -0.77
C GLY A 261 -6.87 -23.62 0.41
N PRO A 262 -5.87 -22.88 0.92
CA PRO A 262 -6.05 -21.98 2.06
C PRO A 262 -7.04 -20.84 1.76
N LEU A 263 -7.11 -20.37 0.51
CA LEU A 263 -8.05 -19.34 0.05
C LEU A 263 -9.52 -19.82 -0.05
N MET A 264 -9.77 -21.11 0.20
CA MET A 264 -11.08 -21.76 0.07
C MET A 264 -11.65 -22.20 1.43
N ILE A 265 -11.05 -21.76 2.53
CA ILE A 265 -11.59 -21.99 3.88
C ILE A 265 -12.72 -20.96 4.09
N LEU A 266 -13.96 -21.44 4.13
CA LEU A 266 -15.14 -20.59 4.30
C LEU A 266 -15.38 -20.32 5.80
N ASP A 267 -15.20 -19.08 6.23
CA ASP A 267 -15.26 -18.70 7.64
C ASP A 267 -16.67 -18.28 8.09
N SER A 268 -17.43 -17.65 7.20
CA SER A 268 -18.74 -17.08 7.51
C SER A 268 -19.60 -16.95 6.25
N TYR A 269 -20.78 -16.36 6.39
CA TYR A 269 -21.69 -16.06 5.30
C TYR A 269 -22.16 -14.60 5.42
N GLU A 270 -22.22 -13.90 4.30
CA GLU A 270 -22.72 -12.52 4.25
C GLU A 270 -23.86 -12.39 3.26
N ASN A 271 -24.85 -11.58 3.63
CA ASN A 271 -25.91 -11.16 2.74
C ASN A 271 -25.70 -9.71 2.33
N TYR A 272 -26.19 -9.37 1.14
CA TYR A 272 -26.23 -8.02 0.62
C TYR A 272 -27.67 -7.64 0.34
N GLY A 273 -28.21 -6.71 1.11
CA GLY A 273 -29.64 -6.42 1.06
C GLY A 273 -30.10 -5.46 2.16
N PRO A 274 -31.34 -4.95 2.07
CA PRO A 274 -31.96 -4.28 3.20
C PRO A 274 -32.24 -5.29 4.33
N TYR A 275 -32.33 -4.80 5.56
CA TYR A 275 -32.73 -5.60 6.71
C TYR A 275 -33.44 -4.71 7.75
N PRO A 276 -34.12 -5.28 8.77
CA PRO A 276 -34.86 -4.48 9.74
C PRO A 276 -34.01 -3.37 10.38
N GLY A 277 -34.45 -2.11 10.24
CA GLY A 277 -33.72 -0.92 10.69
C GLY A 277 -32.76 -0.29 9.66
N HIS A 278 -32.51 -0.98 8.54
CA HIS A 278 -31.61 -0.57 7.46
C HIS A 278 -32.29 -0.81 6.09
N PRO A 279 -33.12 0.15 5.61
CA PRO A 279 -33.99 -0.07 4.44
C PRO A 279 -33.28 0.04 3.08
N SER A 280 -32.02 0.50 3.06
CA SER A 280 -31.14 0.48 1.89
C SER A 280 -30.29 -0.78 1.89
N SER A 281 -29.97 -1.31 0.71
CA SER A 281 -29.02 -2.42 0.58
C SER A 281 -27.67 -2.05 1.19
N ASP A 282 -27.16 -2.95 2.02
CA ASP A 282 -25.85 -2.87 2.65
C ASP A 282 -25.31 -4.29 2.89
N TRP A 283 -24.02 -4.41 3.15
CA TRP A 283 -23.40 -5.65 3.57
C TRP A 283 -23.64 -5.90 5.06
N TYR A 284 -23.99 -7.13 5.40
CA TYR A 284 -24.05 -7.53 6.79
C TYR A 284 -23.67 -9.00 6.98
N HIS A 285 -22.97 -9.26 8.08
CA HIS A 285 -22.76 -10.61 8.59
C HIS A 285 -24.09 -11.31 8.77
N PHE A 286 -24.21 -12.52 8.24
CA PHE A 286 -25.40 -13.33 8.35
C PHE A 286 -25.27 -14.41 9.42
N ASP A 287 -24.64 -14.14 10.57
CA ASP A 287 -24.57 -15.12 11.67
C ASP A 287 -25.95 -15.46 12.24
N LEU A 288 -26.09 -16.68 12.77
CA LEU A 288 -27.30 -17.19 13.39
C LEU A 288 -27.74 -16.32 14.59
N ASP A 289 -28.88 -15.66 14.44
CA ASP A 289 -29.57 -14.89 15.47
C ASP A 289 -31.07 -15.28 15.49
N GLY A 290 -31.46 -16.01 16.53
CA GLY A 290 -32.80 -16.56 16.65
C GLY A 290 -33.11 -17.56 15.53
N SER A 291 -34.00 -17.16 14.60
CA SER A 291 -34.47 -17.98 13.48
C SER A 291 -33.84 -17.60 12.13
N THR A 292 -33.03 -16.54 12.09
CA THR A 292 -32.35 -16.09 10.86
C THR A 292 -30.84 -16.21 10.99
N GLY A 293 -30.14 -16.47 9.89
CA GLY A 293 -28.69 -16.50 9.84
C GLY A 293 -28.11 -17.85 9.43
N ALA A 294 -26.79 -17.92 9.37
CA ALA A 294 -26.01 -18.97 8.74
C ALA A 294 -25.22 -19.75 9.79
N VAL A 295 -25.08 -21.05 9.53
CA VAL A 295 -24.10 -21.92 10.18
C VAL A 295 -23.23 -22.50 9.09
N VAL A 296 -21.96 -22.09 9.05
CA VAL A 296 -20.98 -22.58 8.08
C VAL A 296 -20.15 -23.69 8.71
N VAL A 297 -20.04 -24.81 8.01
CA VAL A 297 -19.14 -25.92 8.34
C VAL A 297 -18.17 -26.09 7.17
N ALA A 298 -16.97 -25.56 7.34
CA ALA A 298 -15.91 -25.65 6.35
C ALA A 298 -15.33 -27.07 6.25
N GLY A 299 -15.02 -27.50 5.04
CA GLY A 299 -14.18 -28.67 4.78
C GLY A 299 -13.18 -28.40 3.67
N GLU A 300 -12.21 -29.30 3.48
CA GLU A 300 -11.09 -29.07 2.56
C GLU A 300 -11.51 -28.98 1.09
N THR A 301 -12.49 -29.78 0.67
CA THR A 301 -13.03 -29.81 -0.69
C THR A 301 -14.55 -29.77 -0.75
N GLN A 302 -15.19 -29.85 0.42
CA GLN A 302 -16.63 -29.81 0.55
C GLN A 302 -16.99 -29.10 1.85
N SER A 303 -17.82 -28.06 1.74
CA SER A 303 -18.33 -27.27 2.85
C SER A 303 -19.86 -27.33 2.85
N SER A 304 -20.49 -27.15 4.01
CA SER A 304 -21.94 -27.05 4.11
C SER A 304 -22.34 -25.76 4.82
N VAL A 305 -23.39 -25.10 4.35
CA VAL A 305 -23.97 -23.92 4.98
C VAL A 305 -25.46 -24.16 5.23
N GLU A 306 -25.90 -23.97 6.46
CA GLU A 306 -27.33 -23.98 6.81
C GLU A 306 -27.80 -22.55 7.05
N LEU A 307 -28.79 -22.09 6.30
CA LEU A 307 -29.27 -20.71 6.31
C LEU A 307 -30.72 -20.65 6.81
N GLY A 308 -30.95 -20.05 7.97
CA GLY A 308 -32.28 -19.71 8.46
C GLY A 308 -32.77 -18.41 7.85
N TYR A 309 -33.99 -18.41 7.32
CA TYR A 309 -34.67 -17.23 6.80
C TYR A 309 -36.09 -17.15 7.34
N CYS A 310 -36.59 -15.92 7.49
CA CYS A 310 -38.00 -15.67 7.76
C CYS A 310 -38.49 -14.56 6.83
N ASP A 311 -39.71 -14.72 6.32
CA ASP A 311 -40.42 -13.73 5.50
C ASP A 311 -40.49 -12.39 6.25
N ALA A 312 -40.10 -11.31 5.58
CA ALA A 312 -40.02 -9.94 6.08
C ALA A 312 -39.01 -9.70 7.24
N GLN A 313 -38.01 -10.58 7.40
CA GLN A 313 -36.96 -10.41 8.41
C GLN A 313 -35.56 -10.26 7.79
N ARG A 314 -34.52 -10.23 8.64
CA ARG A 314 -33.12 -10.17 8.19
C ARG A 314 -32.81 -11.36 7.28
N GLY A 315 -32.17 -11.08 6.15
CA GLY A 315 -31.91 -12.09 5.11
C GLY A 315 -32.89 -12.04 3.95
N ASP A 316 -34.02 -11.35 4.12
CA ASP A 316 -35.02 -11.11 3.09
C ASP A 316 -34.92 -9.66 2.56
N ASP A 317 -34.72 -9.52 1.25
CA ASP A 317 -34.66 -8.23 0.58
C ASP A 317 -36.02 -7.50 0.55
N VAL A 318 -37.09 -8.22 0.83
CA VAL A 318 -38.47 -7.71 0.91
C VAL A 318 -38.90 -7.70 2.37
N LEU A 319 -39.01 -6.51 2.97
CA LEU A 319 -39.32 -6.34 4.39
C LEU A 319 -40.84 -6.28 4.67
N THR A 320 -41.65 -6.84 3.78
CA THR A 320 -43.11 -6.92 3.86
C THR A 320 -43.52 -8.37 3.75
N GLU A 321 -44.44 -8.82 4.61
CA GLU A 321 -44.87 -10.22 4.61
C GLU A 321 -45.60 -10.54 3.30
N ASP A 322 -44.98 -11.34 2.44
CA ASP A 322 -45.53 -11.74 1.14
C ASP A 322 -45.47 -13.26 0.89
N GLY A 323 -44.96 -14.03 1.85
CA GLY A 323 -44.80 -15.48 1.77
C GLY A 323 -43.58 -15.91 0.96
N GLN A 324 -42.72 -14.98 0.58
CA GLN A 324 -41.46 -15.23 -0.12
C GLN A 324 -40.29 -14.79 0.75
N VAL A 325 -39.08 -15.28 0.42
CA VAL A 325 -37.83 -14.75 0.95
C VAL A 325 -36.90 -14.51 -0.22
N ALA A 326 -36.53 -13.26 -0.42
CA ALA A 326 -35.61 -12.85 -1.48
C ALA A 326 -34.18 -12.73 -0.94
N VAL A 327 -33.27 -13.60 -1.40
CA VAL A 327 -31.90 -13.70 -0.88
C VAL A 327 -30.88 -13.22 -1.92
N VAL A 328 -29.89 -12.44 -1.48
CA VAL A 328 -28.58 -12.31 -2.13
C VAL A 328 -27.50 -12.46 -1.07
N GLY A 329 -26.65 -13.47 -1.19
CA GLY A 329 -25.59 -13.71 -0.21
C GLY A 329 -24.61 -14.78 -0.64
N GLY A 330 -23.48 -14.88 0.05
CA GLY A 330 -22.44 -15.85 -0.31
C GLY A 330 -21.53 -16.20 0.86
N PRO A 331 -20.86 -17.36 0.77
CA PRO A 331 -19.86 -17.75 1.75
C PRO A 331 -18.61 -16.87 1.61
N VAL A 332 -18.03 -16.54 2.75
CA VAL A 332 -16.91 -15.62 2.88
C VAL A 332 -15.67 -16.36 3.32
N HIS A 333 -14.55 -16.03 2.67
CA HIS A 333 -13.20 -16.23 3.21
C HIS A 333 -12.73 -14.94 3.88
N LEU A 334 -12.35 -15.02 5.16
CA LEU A 334 -11.77 -13.91 5.91
C LEU A 334 -10.28 -13.83 5.61
N ARG A 335 -9.92 -12.83 4.78
CA ARG A 335 -8.54 -12.61 4.37
C ARG A 335 -7.70 -12.16 5.55
N CYS A 336 -6.54 -12.79 5.73
CA CYS A 336 -5.53 -12.30 6.64
C CYS A 336 -4.59 -11.36 5.86
N LEU A 337 -4.77 -10.04 6.06
CA LEU A 337 -4.04 -8.99 5.33
C LEU A 337 -2.88 -8.37 6.13
N SER A 338 -2.50 -8.99 7.25
CA SER A 338 -1.44 -8.47 8.11
C SER A 338 -0.08 -8.94 7.59
N PRO A 339 0.81 -8.05 7.13
CA PRO A 339 2.14 -8.44 6.70
C PRO A 339 2.95 -9.04 7.85
N PRO A 340 4.00 -9.85 7.57
CA PRO A 340 4.90 -10.35 8.61
C PRO A 340 5.48 -9.22 9.47
N ASN A 341 5.73 -9.49 10.76
CA ASN A 341 6.29 -8.47 11.64
C ASN A 341 7.82 -8.52 11.61
N TYR A 342 8.42 -7.64 10.81
CA TYR A 342 9.87 -7.44 10.73
C TYR A 342 10.32 -6.36 11.73
N ILE A 343 11.24 -6.71 12.64
CA ILE A 343 11.62 -5.85 13.79
C ILE A 343 13.12 -5.49 13.80
N GLY A 344 13.94 -6.03 12.89
CA GLY A 344 15.40 -5.85 12.94
C GLY A 344 15.95 -4.75 12.05
N PRO A 345 17.06 -4.06 12.40
CA PRO A 345 17.86 -3.33 11.42
C PRO A 345 18.58 -4.29 10.47
N VAL A 346 18.81 -3.87 9.23
CA VAL A 346 19.73 -4.57 8.32
C VAL A 346 21.16 -4.21 8.77
N GLN A 347 21.98 -5.22 9.03
CA GLN A 347 23.39 -5.07 9.36
C GLN A 347 24.24 -5.49 8.17
N VAL A 348 25.28 -4.73 7.89
CA VAL A 348 26.21 -4.98 6.78
C VAL A 348 27.61 -4.97 7.35
N GLU A 349 28.33 -6.07 7.18
CA GLU A 349 29.68 -6.27 7.71
C GLU A 349 30.65 -6.53 6.56
N ASN A 350 31.74 -5.76 6.51
CA ASN A 350 32.80 -5.95 5.54
C ASN A 350 33.61 -7.22 5.85
N GLN A 351 33.72 -8.13 4.88
CA GLN A 351 34.49 -9.36 5.01
C GLN A 351 35.87 -9.18 4.40
N THR A 352 36.88 -8.92 5.24
CA THR A 352 38.27 -8.66 4.77
C THR A 352 38.97 -9.91 4.24
N ASP A 353 38.52 -11.10 4.65
CA ASP A 353 39.20 -12.38 4.41
C ASP A 353 38.61 -13.18 3.23
N GLU A 354 37.47 -12.74 2.68
CA GLU A 354 36.69 -13.45 1.64
C GLU A 354 36.58 -12.64 0.32
N GLY A 355 37.64 -11.97 -0.10
CA GLY A 355 37.60 -11.13 -1.31
C GLY A 355 36.71 -9.89 -1.13
N CYS A 356 36.25 -9.27 -2.22
CA CYS A 356 35.30 -8.15 -2.10
C CYS A 356 33.93 -8.71 -1.71
N ALA A 357 33.61 -8.75 -0.42
CA ALA A 357 32.33 -9.26 0.03
C ALA A 357 31.74 -8.48 1.21
N LEU A 358 30.41 -8.37 1.21
CA LEU A 358 29.63 -7.81 2.31
C LEU A 358 28.68 -8.87 2.87
N LEU A 359 28.82 -9.17 4.17
CA LEU A 359 27.87 -10.02 4.87
C LEU A 359 26.69 -9.18 5.34
N VAL A 360 25.53 -9.43 4.74
CA VAL A 360 24.27 -8.75 5.06
C VAL A 360 23.44 -9.65 5.95
N THR A 361 23.09 -9.19 7.15
CA THR A 361 22.30 -9.97 8.12
C THR A 361 21.15 -9.15 8.70
N TRP A 362 20.14 -9.84 9.19
CA TRP A 362 18.97 -9.23 9.83
C TRP A 362 18.38 -10.16 10.89
N GLN A 363 17.42 -9.66 11.66
CA GLN A 363 16.67 -10.48 12.60
C GLN A 363 15.57 -11.28 11.86
N GLU A 364 15.35 -12.53 12.27
CA GLU A 364 14.23 -13.32 11.75
C GLU A 364 12.87 -12.68 12.03
N SER A 365 11.97 -12.75 11.04
CA SER A 365 10.61 -12.24 11.10
C SER A 365 9.67 -13.21 11.83
N LEU A 366 8.53 -12.70 12.28
CA LEU A 366 7.39 -13.51 12.71
C LEU A 366 6.30 -13.51 11.64
N VAL A 367 5.69 -14.67 11.43
CA VAL A 367 4.53 -14.82 10.55
C VAL A 367 3.27 -14.31 11.26
N ASN A 368 2.52 -13.43 10.60
CA ASN A 368 1.21 -12.97 11.07
C ASN A 368 0.07 -13.66 10.32
N CYS A 369 0.25 -13.89 9.02
CA CYS A 369 -0.69 -14.55 8.13
C CYS A 369 0.01 -15.70 7.39
N GLY A 370 -0.73 -16.76 7.07
CA GLY A 370 -0.14 -17.97 6.49
C GLY A 370 0.62 -18.83 7.52
N THR A 371 1.51 -19.67 7.03
CA THR A 371 2.27 -20.64 7.83
C THR A 371 3.78 -20.47 7.73
N ASP A 372 4.26 -19.70 6.75
CA ASP A 372 5.67 -19.49 6.47
C ASP A 372 5.90 -18.12 5.80
N PHE A 373 7.16 -17.72 5.66
CA PHE A 373 7.56 -16.52 4.96
C PHE A 373 8.90 -16.69 4.23
N VAL A 374 9.17 -15.81 3.28
CA VAL A 374 10.43 -15.71 2.54
C VAL A 374 10.96 -14.29 2.52
N TYR A 375 12.26 -14.15 2.27
CA TYR A 375 12.92 -12.86 2.12
C TYR A 375 13.21 -12.51 0.66
N ASN A 376 13.20 -11.21 0.38
CA ASN A 376 13.69 -10.60 -0.84
C ASN A 376 14.74 -9.55 -0.47
N LEU A 377 15.94 -9.66 -1.05
CA LEU A 377 17.07 -8.78 -0.76
C LEU A 377 17.35 -7.87 -1.95
N TYR A 378 17.55 -6.59 -1.65
CA TYR A 378 17.77 -5.54 -2.62
C TYR A 378 19.03 -4.74 -2.29
N ARG A 379 19.69 -4.24 -3.33
CA ARG A 379 20.96 -3.49 -3.24
C ARG A 379 20.96 -2.28 -4.17
N SER A 380 21.50 -1.15 -3.71
CA SER A 380 21.76 0.02 -4.55
C SER A 380 23.03 0.74 -4.11
N THR A 381 23.60 1.58 -4.97
CA THR A 381 24.65 2.56 -4.61
C THR A 381 24.06 3.92 -4.23
N SER A 382 22.72 4.03 -4.20
CA SER A 382 22.01 5.24 -3.79
C SER A 382 21.23 4.98 -2.51
N ALA A 383 21.50 5.76 -1.48
CA ALA A 383 20.75 5.70 -0.22
C ALA A 383 19.25 5.97 -0.42
N GLY A 384 18.41 5.35 0.39
CA GLY A 384 16.96 5.57 0.39
C GLY A 384 16.24 5.02 -0.85
N PHE A 385 16.86 4.13 -1.63
CA PHE A 385 16.27 3.57 -2.84
C PHE A 385 14.96 2.80 -2.58
N THR A 386 14.09 2.74 -3.58
CA THR A 386 12.84 1.95 -3.51
C THR A 386 13.12 0.52 -3.96
N PRO A 387 12.83 -0.51 -3.12
CA PRO A 387 12.91 -1.90 -3.54
C PRO A 387 12.07 -2.19 -4.79
N GLY A 388 12.65 -2.88 -5.77
CA GLY A 388 11.99 -3.23 -7.02
C GLY A 388 12.76 -4.28 -7.82
N PRO A 389 12.22 -4.75 -8.95
CA PRO A 389 12.87 -5.79 -9.76
C PRO A 389 14.29 -5.44 -10.22
N ASP A 390 14.56 -4.16 -10.49
CA ASP A 390 15.84 -3.70 -11.04
C ASP A 390 17.00 -3.72 -10.03
N ASN A 391 16.69 -3.68 -8.73
CA ASN A 391 17.68 -3.66 -7.66
C ASN A 391 17.59 -4.89 -6.74
N ARG A 392 16.82 -5.91 -7.15
CA ARG A 392 16.69 -7.16 -6.41
C ARG A 392 17.83 -8.10 -6.76
N ILE A 393 18.68 -8.39 -5.77
CA ILE A 393 19.82 -9.30 -5.93
C ILE A 393 19.48 -10.74 -5.54
N ARG A 394 18.45 -10.93 -4.69
CA ARG A 394 17.98 -12.27 -4.31
C ARG A 394 16.50 -12.25 -3.97
N ALA A 395 15.77 -13.32 -4.33
CA ALA A 395 14.33 -13.42 -4.14
C ALA A 395 13.94 -14.77 -3.53
N CYS A 396 12.81 -14.78 -2.82
CA CYS A 396 12.11 -15.98 -2.34
C CYS A 396 13.00 -16.99 -1.63
N PHE A 397 13.85 -16.53 -0.72
CA PHE A 397 14.80 -17.38 -0.01
C PHE A 397 14.57 -17.38 1.50
N ASN A 398 15.05 -18.45 2.14
CA ASN A 398 15.00 -18.64 3.59
C ASN A 398 16.34 -18.27 4.24
N GLY A 399 16.28 -17.91 5.53
CA GLY A 399 17.44 -17.57 6.35
C GLY A 399 17.71 -16.06 6.40
N ALA A 400 18.12 -15.60 7.58
CA ALA A 400 18.31 -14.18 7.89
C ALA A 400 19.74 -13.68 7.60
N GLY A 401 20.27 -14.03 6.43
CA GLY A 401 21.59 -13.60 6.01
C GLY A 401 21.92 -13.89 4.55
N HIS A 402 22.83 -13.11 4.00
CA HIS A 402 23.35 -13.25 2.66
C HIS A 402 24.78 -12.69 2.58
N LEU A 403 25.71 -13.48 2.04
CA LEU A 403 27.03 -12.99 1.63
C LEU A 403 26.90 -12.46 0.21
N ASP A 404 27.13 -11.16 0.03
CA ASP A 404 27.14 -10.51 -1.27
C ASP A 404 28.58 -10.36 -1.77
N GLU A 405 28.97 -11.23 -2.70
CA GLU A 405 30.28 -11.26 -3.35
C GLU A 405 30.32 -10.43 -4.66
N ASP A 406 29.17 -9.90 -5.10
CA ASP A 406 29.02 -9.15 -6.36
C ASP A 406 29.14 -7.63 -6.11
N VAL A 407 30.15 -7.23 -5.33
CA VAL A 407 30.41 -5.85 -4.90
C VAL A 407 31.79 -5.38 -5.33
N GLU A 408 31.95 -4.08 -5.53
CA GLU A 408 33.21 -3.46 -5.98
C GLU A 408 33.91 -2.73 -4.83
N PHE A 409 35.24 -2.91 -4.73
CA PHE A 409 36.09 -2.25 -3.72
C PHE A 409 35.81 -0.74 -3.62
N SER A 410 35.72 -0.25 -2.37
CA SER A 410 35.53 1.18 -2.07
C SER A 410 34.21 1.79 -2.59
N VAL A 411 33.28 0.98 -3.10
CA VAL A 411 31.93 1.45 -3.47
C VAL A 411 30.99 1.25 -2.30
N GLU A 412 30.30 2.30 -1.88
CA GLU A 412 29.26 2.21 -0.84
C GLU A 412 27.98 1.59 -1.40
N TYR A 413 27.49 0.56 -0.72
CA TYR A 413 26.25 -0.13 -1.04
C TYR A 413 25.24 -0.02 0.09
N PHE A 414 23.98 0.15 -0.28
CA PHE A 414 22.82 0.20 0.58
C PHE A 414 21.96 -1.03 0.34
N TYR A 415 21.48 -1.66 1.43
CA TYR A 415 20.72 -2.90 1.41
C TYR A 415 19.37 -2.75 2.11
N LYS A 416 18.37 -3.39 1.51
CA LYS A 416 16.99 -3.47 2.04
C LYS A 416 16.47 -4.89 1.92
N VAL A 417 15.70 -5.33 2.92
CA VAL A 417 15.12 -6.67 2.99
C VAL A 417 13.62 -6.57 3.17
N ASN A 418 12.86 -7.09 2.20
CA ASN A 418 11.42 -7.30 2.37
C ASN A 418 11.18 -8.74 2.82
N VAL A 419 10.14 -8.92 3.63
CA VAL A 419 9.64 -10.25 4.00
C VAL A 419 8.22 -10.41 3.47
N GLU A 420 7.93 -11.59 2.94
CA GLU A 420 6.66 -11.93 2.31
C GLU A 420 6.13 -13.23 2.94
N ASP A 421 4.89 -13.23 3.44
CA ASP A 421 4.26 -14.47 3.90
C ASP A 421 3.80 -15.37 2.74
N ASN A 422 3.31 -16.56 3.06
CA ASN A 422 2.73 -17.48 2.07
C ASN A 422 1.18 -17.49 2.09
N SER A 423 0.54 -16.41 2.56
CA SER A 423 -0.92 -16.36 2.69
C SER A 423 -1.65 -16.40 1.35
N GLY A 424 -1.03 -15.90 0.28
CA GLY A 424 -1.67 -15.72 -1.02
C GLY A 424 -2.60 -14.50 -1.09
N GLU A 425 -2.55 -13.61 -0.09
CA GLU A 425 -3.49 -12.50 0.07
C GLU A 425 -2.93 -11.09 -0.19
N GLY A 426 -1.68 -10.99 -0.67
CA GLY A 426 -1.04 -9.72 -0.99
C GLY A 426 -0.38 -9.67 -2.37
N ASP A 427 0.44 -8.64 -2.58
CA ASP A 427 1.08 -8.36 -3.88
C ASP A 427 2.53 -8.85 -3.94
N GLY A 428 2.91 -9.74 -3.03
CA GLY A 428 4.27 -10.25 -2.93
C GLY A 428 4.73 -11.04 -4.16
N PRO A 429 5.99 -10.88 -4.58
CA PRO A 429 6.50 -11.50 -5.81
C PRO A 429 6.69 -13.02 -5.74
N CYS A 430 6.62 -13.65 -4.56
CA CYS A 430 6.93 -15.07 -4.39
C CYS A 430 5.68 -15.94 -4.33
N PHE A 431 4.75 -15.61 -3.43
CA PHE A 431 3.54 -16.38 -3.13
C PHE A 431 2.28 -15.54 -3.26
N SER A 432 2.38 -14.31 -3.79
CA SER A 432 1.30 -13.31 -3.67
C SER A 432 0.95 -13.11 -2.19
N GLY A 433 1.96 -13.13 -1.31
CA GLY A 433 1.77 -12.94 0.12
C GLY A 433 1.69 -11.48 0.52
N ASN A 434 1.31 -11.22 1.77
CA ASN A 434 1.45 -9.88 2.34
C ASN A 434 2.94 -9.58 2.51
N VAL A 435 3.34 -8.39 2.08
CA VAL A 435 4.74 -7.94 2.15
C VAL A 435 4.88 -6.90 3.25
N GLN A 436 5.86 -7.09 4.11
CA GLN A 436 6.36 -6.02 4.97
C GLN A 436 7.52 -5.32 4.26
N ASP A 437 7.38 -4.01 4.09
CA ASP A 437 8.40 -3.18 3.47
C ASP A 437 9.65 -3.08 4.34
N ALA A 438 10.81 -3.08 3.67
CA ALA A 438 12.14 -2.78 4.21
C ALA A 438 12.25 -1.33 4.68
N GLY A 439 11.63 -1.01 5.81
CA GLY A 439 11.77 0.31 6.44
C GLY A 439 13.20 0.60 6.90
N ASN A 440 13.99 -0.45 7.18
CA ASN A 440 15.36 -0.32 7.67
C ASN A 440 16.37 -0.57 6.53
N GLU A 441 17.31 0.36 6.38
CA GLU A 441 18.40 0.30 5.40
C GLU A 441 19.72 0.08 6.13
N GLY A 442 20.52 -0.86 5.63
CA GLY A 442 21.91 -1.08 6.06
C GLY A 442 22.87 -0.58 4.98
N ALA A 443 24.05 -0.13 5.37
CA ALA A 443 25.07 0.33 4.44
C ALA A 443 26.44 -0.28 4.76
N GLY A 444 27.23 -0.55 3.73
CA GLY A 444 28.58 -1.06 3.87
C GLY A 444 29.45 -0.73 2.67
N ILE A 445 30.75 -0.67 2.90
CA ILE A 445 31.78 -0.47 1.89
C ILE A 445 32.70 -1.69 1.94
N PRO A 446 32.87 -2.44 0.83
CA PRO A 446 33.80 -3.56 0.79
C PRO A 446 35.23 -3.01 0.76
N LEU A 447 36.01 -3.40 1.76
CA LEU A 447 37.40 -2.98 1.99
C LEU A 447 38.28 -4.20 2.29
N GLY A 448 39.54 -4.17 1.87
CA GLY A 448 40.49 -5.22 2.21
C GLY A 448 41.08 -5.03 3.61
N GLU A 449 42.13 -5.78 3.90
CA GLU A 449 42.88 -5.64 5.16
C GLU A 449 43.45 -4.22 5.33
N SER A 450 43.32 -3.68 6.55
CA SER A 450 43.89 -2.40 6.94
C SER A 450 45.19 -2.58 7.71
N SER A 451 46.21 -1.78 7.38
CA SER A 451 47.53 -1.81 8.00
C SER A 451 48.08 -0.39 8.23
N VAL A 452 49.01 -0.24 9.18
CA VAL A 452 49.76 1.00 9.41
C VAL A 452 51.12 0.87 8.73
N ILE A 453 51.40 1.74 7.76
CA ILE A 453 52.69 1.78 7.05
C ILE A 453 53.73 2.55 7.86
N TYR A 454 53.29 3.65 8.47
CA TYR A 454 54.13 4.55 9.25
C TYR A 454 53.33 5.08 10.42
N GLU A 455 53.95 5.14 11.58
CA GLU A 455 53.43 5.84 12.74
C GLU A 455 54.55 6.51 13.50
N ASN A 456 54.30 7.75 13.91
CA ASN A 456 55.11 8.45 14.89
C ASN A 456 54.20 9.29 15.79
N THR A 457 54.05 8.81 17.02
CA THR A 457 53.28 9.47 18.10
C THR A 457 54.03 10.65 18.74
N LEU A 458 55.10 11.13 18.09
CA LEU A 458 56.00 12.18 18.57
C LEU A 458 56.47 11.97 20.02
N THR A 459 56.79 10.71 20.35
CA THR A 459 57.58 10.36 21.54
C THR A 459 59.07 10.59 21.30
N THR A 460 59.50 10.59 20.04
CA THR A 460 60.82 11.03 19.55
C THR A 460 60.66 11.86 18.27
N ILE A 461 61.66 12.67 17.93
CA ILE A 461 61.67 13.49 16.70
C ILE A 461 62.66 12.97 15.65
N ASP A 462 63.19 11.75 15.81
CA ASP A 462 64.31 11.23 15.02
C ASP A 462 64.00 11.09 13.52
N ASP A 463 62.72 10.96 13.17
CA ASP A 463 62.26 10.90 11.78
C ASP A 463 62.00 12.27 11.16
N PHE A 464 62.16 13.36 11.90
CA PHE A 464 61.91 14.71 11.41
C PHE A 464 63.18 15.57 11.46
N SER A 465 63.28 16.52 10.53
CA SER A 465 64.25 17.59 10.58
C SER A 465 63.53 18.93 10.70
N ILE A 466 64.13 19.84 11.47
CA ILE A 466 63.60 21.18 11.71
C ILE A 466 64.49 22.14 10.94
N GLU A 467 63.94 22.78 9.92
CA GLU A 467 64.70 23.63 8.99
C GLU A 467 64.07 25.02 8.89
N PRO A 468 64.87 26.09 8.83
CA PRO A 468 64.36 27.39 8.43
C PRO A 468 64.07 27.40 6.93
N GLY A 469 62.93 27.98 6.57
CA GLY A 469 62.55 28.30 5.20
C GLY A 469 63.35 29.48 4.64
N PRO A 470 63.28 29.70 3.32
CA PRO A 470 64.13 30.68 2.63
C PRO A 470 63.91 32.13 3.05
N ASN A 471 62.76 32.47 3.62
CA ASN A 471 62.41 33.84 4.01
C ASN A 471 62.26 34.00 5.53
N ASP A 472 62.84 33.10 6.32
CA ASP A 472 62.73 33.13 7.77
C ASP A 472 63.59 34.23 8.41
N SER A 473 62.96 35.08 9.22
CA SER A 473 63.59 36.15 10.00
C SER A 473 63.24 36.09 11.48
N GLY A 474 62.41 35.12 11.89
CA GLY A 474 62.07 34.85 13.28
C GLY A 474 63.22 34.18 14.04
N THR A 475 63.02 33.95 15.34
CA THR A 475 64.05 33.37 16.21
C THR A 475 63.74 31.97 16.71
N ASP A 476 62.47 31.55 16.72
CA ASP A 476 62.07 30.31 17.38
C ASP A 476 61.75 29.23 16.34
N PRO A 477 62.55 28.16 16.21
CA PRO A 477 62.22 27.05 15.31
C PRO A 477 61.04 26.22 15.85
N TRP A 478 60.65 25.17 15.13
CA TRP A 478 59.86 24.09 15.75
C TRP A 478 60.60 23.57 16.99
N ILE A 479 59.84 23.28 18.05
CA ILE A 479 60.32 22.84 19.36
C ILE A 479 59.81 21.45 19.69
N PHE A 480 60.70 20.64 20.25
CA PHE A 480 60.41 19.31 20.74
C PHE A 480 61.27 19.03 21.98
N PRO A 481 60.75 18.33 23.01
CA PRO A 481 59.35 17.92 23.18
C PRO A 481 58.48 19.10 23.65
N PHE A 482 57.22 19.13 23.23
CA PHE A 482 56.21 20.06 23.73
C PHE A 482 55.00 19.31 24.27
N THR A 483 54.50 19.65 25.45
CA THR A 483 53.47 18.81 26.12
C THR A 483 52.11 19.49 26.25
N ALA A 484 51.99 20.78 26.00
CA ALA A 484 50.72 21.48 26.19
C ALA A 484 49.72 21.24 25.04
N TRP A 485 50.21 20.81 23.87
CA TRP A 485 49.42 20.55 22.66
C TRP A 485 49.53 19.08 22.19
N SER A 486 49.85 18.15 23.09
CA SER A 486 49.87 16.72 22.77
C SER A 486 48.49 16.10 22.85
N ASN A 487 48.10 15.38 21.82
CA ASN A 487 46.93 14.50 21.80
C ASN A 487 47.24 13.15 22.44
N SER A 488 48.40 12.56 22.14
CA SER A 488 48.88 11.35 22.81
C SER A 488 50.08 11.68 23.72
N PRO A 489 50.01 11.36 25.03
CA PRO A 489 51.14 11.61 25.93
C PRO A 489 52.40 10.82 25.53
N PRO A 490 53.62 11.35 25.76
CA PRO A 490 53.91 12.50 26.61
C PRO A 490 54.20 13.83 25.87
N SER A 491 54.32 13.84 24.54
CA SER A 491 54.86 15.00 23.81
C SER A 491 54.33 15.10 22.39
N SER A 492 54.40 16.33 21.88
CA SER A 492 54.10 16.79 20.53
C SER A 492 55.27 17.65 20.04
N VAL A 493 55.20 18.14 18.80
CA VAL A 493 56.07 19.19 18.27
C VAL A 493 55.28 20.46 18.07
N ALA A 494 55.87 21.63 18.36
CA ALA A 494 55.17 22.90 18.27
C ALA A 494 56.02 24.01 17.65
N VAL A 495 55.41 25.00 17.01
CA VAL A 495 56.06 26.24 16.58
C VAL A 495 55.18 27.41 16.99
N PHE A 496 55.76 28.47 17.55
CA PHE A 496 55.01 29.66 17.98
C PHE A 496 54.98 30.74 16.89
N SER A 497 53.90 31.50 16.83
CA SER A 497 53.83 32.71 15.99
C SER A 497 54.73 33.81 16.57
N GLU A 498 55.28 34.65 15.69
CA GLU A 498 56.13 35.79 16.08
C GLU A 498 55.73 37.04 15.32
N SER A 499 56.06 38.20 15.90
CA SER A 499 55.98 39.49 15.19
C SER A 499 57.15 39.70 14.24
N ALA A 500 57.40 38.71 13.38
CA ALA A 500 58.48 38.62 12.42
C ALA A 500 58.06 37.68 11.29
N ILE A 501 58.61 37.89 10.09
CA ILE A 501 58.37 36.95 8.99
C ILE A 501 58.96 35.61 9.41
N LYS A 502 58.09 34.62 9.66
CA LYS A 502 58.46 33.25 9.93
C LYS A 502 58.20 32.39 8.71
N ASP A 503 59.14 31.52 8.42
CA ASP A 503 59.02 30.47 7.41
C ASP A 503 59.67 29.22 8.02
N GLN A 504 58.91 28.40 8.75
CA GLN A 504 59.46 27.27 9.51
C GLN A 504 58.99 25.94 8.92
N LEU A 505 59.94 25.01 8.72
CA LEU A 505 59.69 23.71 8.10
C LEU A 505 59.94 22.59 9.10
N LEU A 506 58.93 21.74 9.30
CA LEU A 506 59.10 20.43 9.92
C LEU A 506 59.03 19.40 8.80
N VAL A 507 60.17 18.78 8.47
CA VAL A 507 60.31 17.90 7.31
C VAL A 507 60.43 16.47 7.78
N LEU A 508 59.60 15.57 7.27
CA LEU A 508 59.80 14.13 7.48
C LEU A 508 61.10 13.73 6.77
N SER A 509 62.10 13.28 7.52
CA SER A 509 63.44 12.88 7.07
C SER A 509 63.43 11.59 6.26
N VAL A 510 62.46 10.72 6.51
CA VAL A 510 62.37 9.38 5.91
C VAL A 510 61.39 9.41 4.73
N PRO A 511 61.79 8.94 3.53
CA PRO A 511 60.85 8.73 2.44
C PRO A 511 59.91 7.56 2.74
N LEU A 512 58.60 7.81 2.57
CA LEU A 512 57.54 6.81 2.73
C LEU A 512 57.12 6.28 1.36
N SER A 513 57.06 4.96 1.21
CA SER A 513 56.54 4.33 -0.01
C SER A 513 55.03 4.17 0.13
N ILE A 514 54.26 4.81 -0.75
CA ILE A 514 52.80 4.66 -0.79
C ILE A 514 52.47 3.41 -1.64
N PRO A 515 51.85 2.36 -1.07
CA PRO A 515 51.45 1.19 -1.84
C PRO A 515 50.42 1.55 -2.92
N ALA A 516 50.42 0.80 -4.02
CA ALA A 516 49.37 0.89 -5.04
C ALA A 516 48.37 -0.25 -4.89
N GLY A 517 47.18 -0.08 -5.48
CA GLY A 517 46.12 -1.09 -5.44
C GLY A 517 45.34 -1.09 -4.13
N GLY A 518 45.04 0.11 -3.59
CA GLY A 518 44.30 0.29 -2.35
C GLY A 518 44.16 1.77 -1.99
N LEU A 519 43.63 2.04 -0.81
CA LEU A 519 43.45 3.39 -0.27
C LEU A 519 44.55 3.71 0.74
N SER A 520 45.14 4.89 0.66
CA SER A 520 46.16 5.37 1.61
C SER A 520 45.73 6.67 2.25
N TYR A 521 45.79 6.73 3.58
CA TYR A 521 45.40 7.91 4.35
C TYR A 521 46.54 8.41 5.21
N LEU A 522 46.92 9.68 5.04
CA LEU A 522 47.77 10.39 5.98
C LEU A 522 46.88 11.04 7.05
N GLU A 523 47.12 10.67 8.29
CA GLU A 523 46.41 11.14 9.48
C GLU A 523 47.39 11.87 10.40
N PHE A 524 46.98 12.98 10.98
CA PHE A 524 47.69 13.61 12.08
C PHE A 524 46.76 14.47 12.92
N PHE A 525 47.12 14.68 14.18
CA PHE A 525 46.43 15.61 15.06
C PHE A 525 47.06 17.00 14.95
N ILE A 526 46.21 18.01 14.79
CA ILE A 526 46.60 19.43 14.78
C ILE A 526 46.01 20.14 15.99
N ASN A 527 46.78 21.05 16.58
CA ASN A 527 46.30 22.11 17.46
C ASN A 527 46.92 23.42 16.98
N LEU A 528 46.15 24.27 16.30
CA LEU A 528 46.65 25.50 15.69
C LEU A 528 45.78 26.67 16.15
N PHE A 529 46.45 27.72 16.63
CA PHE A 529 45.84 28.97 17.05
C PHE A 529 46.71 30.11 16.52
N THR A 530 46.27 30.88 15.51
CA THR A 530 47.09 31.89 14.81
C THR A 530 46.35 33.20 14.54
N GLU A 531 47.03 34.23 14.00
CA GLU A 531 46.34 35.43 13.52
C GLU A 531 45.40 35.08 12.34
N PRO A 532 44.08 35.32 12.46
CA PRO A 532 43.09 34.82 11.49
C PRO A 532 43.34 35.30 10.06
N GLY A 533 43.57 34.36 9.14
CA GLY A 533 43.82 34.61 7.72
C GLY A 533 45.08 35.41 7.42
N ARG A 534 46.00 35.48 8.38
CA ARG A 534 47.30 36.17 8.26
C ARG A 534 48.44 35.19 8.47
N ASP A 535 48.36 34.41 9.53
CA ASP A 535 49.35 33.42 9.91
C ASP A 535 48.75 32.02 9.80
N GLY A 536 49.56 31.04 9.42
CA GLY A 536 49.03 29.71 9.18
C GLY A 536 50.00 28.69 8.66
N GLY A 537 49.47 27.51 8.41
CA GLY A 537 50.23 26.33 8.04
C GLY A 537 49.72 25.66 6.77
N VAL A 538 50.63 25.11 5.98
CA VAL A 538 50.32 24.25 4.84
C VAL A 538 51.05 22.91 4.99
N LEU A 539 50.48 21.86 4.43
CA LEU A 539 51.15 20.60 4.20
C LEU A 539 51.68 20.57 2.77
N GLU A 540 52.95 20.22 2.63
CA GLU A 540 53.62 20.09 1.35
C GLU A 540 54.20 18.68 1.18
N VAL A 541 54.26 18.23 -0.07
CA VAL A 541 54.73 16.90 -0.45
C VAL A 541 55.82 17.00 -1.53
N THR A 542 56.74 16.04 -1.50
CA THR A 542 57.76 15.84 -2.55
C THR A 542 57.76 14.39 -3.00
N THR A 543 57.90 14.17 -4.31
CA THR A 543 58.13 12.85 -4.93
C THR A 543 59.57 12.65 -5.41
N ASN A 544 60.44 13.66 -5.26
CA ASN A 544 61.82 13.66 -5.74
C ASN A 544 62.86 13.99 -4.64
N ASP A 545 62.64 13.42 -3.45
CA ASP A 545 63.52 13.53 -2.28
C ASP A 545 63.88 14.98 -1.89
N GLY A 546 62.89 15.86 -1.96
CA GLY A 546 62.97 17.24 -1.49
C GLY A 546 63.53 18.23 -2.49
N ALA A 547 63.80 17.84 -3.74
CA ALA A 547 64.26 18.75 -4.78
C ALA A 547 63.18 19.78 -5.16
N THR A 548 61.91 19.37 -5.18
CA THR A 548 60.75 20.26 -5.36
C THR A 548 59.61 19.87 -4.42
N TRP A 549 58.94 20.87 -3.85
CA TRP A 549 57.83 20.70 -2.93
C TRP A 549 56.59 21.39 -3.49
N PHE A 550 55.46 20.70 -3.39
CA PHE A 550 54.15 21.19 -3.84
C PHE A 550 53.18 21.19 -2.67
N ASP A 551 52.15 22.03 -2.75
CA ASP A 551 51.02 21.91 -1.83
C ASP A 551 50.40 20.52 -1.93
N ILE A 552 49.95 19.95 -0.82
CA ILE A 552 49.28 18.65 -0.83
C ILE A 552 48.04 18.64 -1.73
N LEU A 553 47.40 19.77 -2.05
CA LEU A 553 46.29 19.80 -3.01
C LEU A 553 46.73 19.90 -4.48
N GLU A 554 47.97 20.30 -4.74
CA GLU A 554 48.50 20.50 -6.11
C GLU A 554 49.06 19.21 -6.74
N GLY A 555 49.36 18.18 -5.95
CA GLY A 555 50.00 16.95 -6.45
C GLY A 555 51.52 17.08 -6.49
N ASP A 556 52.14 16.70 -7.59
CA ASP A 556 53.61 16.79 -7.77
C ASP A 556 54.01 17.70 -8.96
N GLY A 557 53.04 18.44 -9.52
CA GLY A 557 53.24 19.25 -10.72
C GLY A 557 53.60 18.44 -11.97
N ALA A 558 53.45 17.11 -11.94
CA ALA A 558 53.81 16.17 -13.00
C ALA A 558 52.80 15.02 -13.11
N SER A 559 53.14 13.80 -12.64
CA SER A 559 52.35 12.58 -12.80
C SER A 559 51.14 12.51 -11.89
N ILE A 560 51.14 13.25 -10.79
CA ILE A 560 50.10 13.25 -9.78
C ILE A 560 49.32 14.56 -9.91
N PRO A 561 48.05 14.52 -10.36
CA PRO A 561 47.27 15.73 -10.62
C PRO A 561 46.91 16.47 -9.33
N ALA A 562 46.48 17.72 -9.48
CA ALA A 562 45.84 18.46 -8.41
C ALA A 562 44.49 17.81 -8.06
N ASN A 563 44.20 17.71 -6.76
CA ASN A 563 42.96 17.15 -6.25
C ASN A 563 42.48 18.00 -5.06
N PRO A 564 41.44 18.85 -5.24
CA PRO A 564 40.93 19.71 -4.19
C PRO A 564 40.21 18.95 -3.06
N ASP A 565 39.84 17.69 -3.30
CA ASP A 565 39.02 16.87 -2.40
C ASP A 565 39.85 15.87 -1.57
N ARG A 566 41.20 15.99 -1.55
CA ARG A 566 42.07 15.09 -0.75
C ARG A 566 41.79 15.13 0.74
N PHE A 567 41.29 16.24 1.28
CA PHE A 567 40.96 16.31 2.69
C PHE A 567 39.63 15.61 2.99
N SER A 568 39.69 14.45 3.63
CA SER A 568 38.51 13.74 4.13
C SER A 568 38.01 14.32 5.46
N SER A 569 38.86 15.01 6.21
CA SER A 569 38.52 15.69 7.48
C SER A 569 39.49 16.84 7.78
N ASN A 570 38.99 17.92 8.38
CA ASN A 570 39.76 19.08 8.86
C ASN A 570 40.78 19.65 7.84
N GLY A 571 40.36 19.82 6.58
CA GLY A 571 41.16 20.46 5.55
C GLY A 571 41.42 21.96 5.79
N TYR A 572 42.12 22.60 4.86
CA TYR A 572 42.40 24.04 4.92
C TYR A 572 41.12 24.87 5.11
N ASN A 573 41.11 25.74 6.10
CA ASN A 573 39.94 26.51 6.53
C ASN A 573 40.02 27.99 6.14
N SER A 574 41.13 28.46 5.54
CA SER A 574 41.36 29.87 5.24
C SER A 574 42.21 30.08 3.99
N ILE A 575 42.25 31.33 3.52
CA ILE A 575 43.19 31.81 2.50
C ILE A 575 44.06 32.90 3.13
N LEU A 576 45.38 32.71 3.13
CA LEU A 576 46.31 33.66 3.74
C LEU A 576 46.42 34.95 2.92
N ALA A 577 46.48 36.09 3.60
CA ALA A 577 46.54 37.39 2.93
C ALA A 577 47.83 37.59 2.11
N THR A 578 47.74 38.39 1.06
CA THR A 578 48.85 38.67 0.12
C THR A 578 49.73 39.87 0.52
N GLY A 579 49.60 40.37 1.75
CA GLY A 579 50.34 41.53 2.28
C GLY A 579 51.20 41.18 3.51
N ASN A 580 51.97 42.14 4.01
CA ASN A 580 52.74 42.06 5.28
C ASN A 580 53.87 41.01 5.39
N GLY A 581 54.17 40.30 4.30
CA GLY A 581 55.40 39.52 4.19
C GLY A 581 55.31 38.06 4.63
N ASN A 582 54.11 37.52 4.92
CA ASN A 582 53.94 36.08 5.13
C ASN A 582 54.50 35.30 3.91
N PRO A 583 55.28 34.21 4.11
CA PRO A 583 55.87 33.43 3.01
C PRO A 583 54.89 32.53 2.24
N LEU A 584 53.63 32.45 2.67
CA LEU A 584 52.55 31.65 2.08
C LEU A 584 51.40 32.51 1.51
N PRO A 585 51.67 33.65 0.85
CA PRO A 585 50.63 34.62 0.51
C PRO A 585 49.65 34.06 -0.51
N GLY A 586 48.35 34.22 -0.25
CA GLY A 586 47.27 33.84 -1.17
C GLY A 586 46.99 32.33 -1.25
N ARG A 587 47.67 31.50 -0.46
CA ARG A 587 47.45 30.05 -0.42
C ARG A 587 46.26 29.69 0.46
N ALA A 588 45.56 28.62 0.09
CA ALA A 588 44.70 27.91 1.02
C ALA A 588 45.59 27.29 2.12
N ALA A 589 45.19 27.44 3.38
CA ALA A 589 45.98 27.02 4.53
C ALA A 589 45.10 26.79 5.76
N TRP A 590 45.66 26.15 6.77
CA TRP A 590 45.13 26.22 8.14
C TRP A 590 45.49 27.54 8.78
N SER A 591 44.53 28.22 9.40
CA SER A 591 44.70 29.51 10.07
C SER A 591 43.59 29.71 11.11
N ASP A 592 43.72 30.73 11.97
CA ASP A 592 42.78 31.02 13.07
C ASP A 592 42.84 29.92 14.16
N ASP A 593 41.71 29.31 14.53
CA ASP A 593 41.62 28.29 15.58
C ASP A 593 41.12 26.97 15.00
N ILE A 594 41.97 25.93 15.04
CA ILE A 594 41.63 24.57 14.60
C ILE A 594 42.32 23.52 15.47
N GLU A 595 41.53 22.55 15.94
CA GLU A 595 42.01 21.40 16.69
C GLU A 595 41.30 20.12 16.21
N GLY A 596 42.05 19.03 16.10
CA GLY A 596 41.51 17.70 15.81
C GLY A 596 42.32 16.91 14.79
N TRP A 597 41.75 15.80 14.33
CA TRP A 597 42.36 14.94 13.32
C TRP A 597 42.19 15.50 11.91
N VAL A 598 43.30 15.68 11.22
CA VAL A 598 43.35 15.88 9.77
C VAL A 598 43.49 14.50 9.13
N VAL A 599 42.63 14.22 8.15
CA VAL A 599 42.68 12.97 7.37
C VAL A 599 42.76 13.33 5.90
N ILE A 600 43.77 12.79 5.21
CA ILE A 600 44.10 13.14 3.84
C ILE A 600 44.20 11.85 3.01
N ASP A 601 43.38 11.74 1.98
CA ASP A 601 43.51 10.72 0.95
C ASP A 601 44.74 11.01 0.09
N VAL A 602 45.72 10.11 0.17
CA VAL A 602 46.97 10.13 -0.60
C VAL A 602 47.09 8.91 -1.51
N SER A 603 45.96 8.26 -1.84
CA SER A 603 45.92 7.05 -2.67
C SER A 603 46.44 7.29 -4.09
N ASP A 604 46.29 8.50 -4.62
CA ASP A 604 46.81 8.91 -5.93
C ASP A 604 48.35 9.03 -5.97
N PHE A 605 49.03 9.00 -4.82
CA PHE A 605 50.48 8.85 -4.71
C PHE A 605 50.93 7.38 -4.77
N GLY A 606 50.03 6.41 -5.00
CA GLY A 606 50.37 4.99 -5.10
C GLY A 606 51.56 4.70 -6.02
N SER A 607 52.42 3.77 -5.62
CA SER A 607 53.73 3.45 -6.24
C SER A 607 54.80 4.54 -6.15
N HIS A 608 54.54 5.68 -5.51
CA HIS A 608 55.55 6.74 -5.32
C HIS A 608 56.21 6.66 -3.95
N SER A 609 57.43 7.16 -3.90
CA SER A 609 58.13 7.43 -2.65
C SER A 609 58.00 8.92 -2.34
N VAL A 610 57.37 9.25 -1.21
CA VAL A 610 57.00 10.61 -0.84
C VAL A 610 57.64 11.03 0.48
N ARG A 611 57.86 12.32 0.65
CA ARG A 611 58.10 12.93 1.97
C ARG A 611 57.12 14.06 2.16
N PHE A 612 56.71 14.25 3.41
CA PHE A 612 55.81 15.33 3.81
C PHE A 612 56.59 16.37 4.60
N ARG A 613 56.16 17.63 4.50
CA ARG A 613 56.60 18.67 5.42
C ARG A 613 55.45 19.59 5.81
N TRP A 614 55.45 19.97 7.07
CA TRP A 614 54.54 20.96 7.63
C TRP A 614 55.26 22.30 7.61
N ARG A 615 54.71 23.25 6.87
CA ARG A 615 55.32 24.57 6.66
C ARG A 615 54.46 25.64 7.31
N PHE A 616 55.03 26.32 8.31
CA PHE A 616 54.38 27.38 9.06
C PHE A 616 54.87 28.75 8.60
N GLY A 617 53.95 29.67 8.35
CA GLY A 617 54.23 31.04 7.91
C GLY A 617 53.57 32.07 8.80
N CYS A 618 54.35 33.07 9.25
CA CYS A 618 53.83 34.29 9.87
C CYS A 618 54.15 35.52 9.06
N ASP A 619 53.30 36.54 9.14
CA ASP A 619 53.61 37.88 8.67
C ASP A 619 54.50 38.65 9.67
N ALA A 620 54.99 39.83 9.28
CA ALA A 620 55.88 40.63 10.15
C ALA A 620 55.14 41.37 11.29
N SER A 621 53.86 41.08 11.54
CA SER A 621 52.93 41.90 12.34
C SER A 621 52.52 41.24 13.67
N VAL A 622 51.26 41.24 14.08
CA VAL A 622 50.86 40.95 15.47
C VAL A 622 50.86 39.44 15.76
N ALA A 623 51.75 38.97 16.64
CA ALA A 623 51.62 37.64 17.23
C ALA A 623 50.70 37.68 18.46
N GLN A 624 49.65 36.86 18.47
CA GLN A 624 48.84 36.66 19.67
C GLN A 624 49.65 35.87 20.71
N ALA A 625 49.54 36.21 21.99
CA ALA A 625 50.32 35.53 23.03
C ALA A 625 49.95 34.05 23.12
N GLY A 626 50.93 33.16 22.94
CA GLY A 626 50.71 31.70 22.95
C GLY A 626 50.11 31.15 21.65
N SER A 627 50.04 31.94 20.58
CA SER A 627 49.65 31.45 19.25
C SER A 627 50.77 30.65 18.59
N GLY A 628 50.40 29.68 17.77
CA GLY A 628 51.30 28.77 17.10
C GLY A 628 50.58 27.57 16.49
N TRP A 629 51.38 26.56 16.16
CA TRP A 629 50.94 25.30 15.59
C TRP A 629 51.61 24.13 16.33
N GLY A 630 50.81 23.27 16.95
CA GLY A 630 51.16 21.95 17.45
C GLY A 630 50.74 20.84 16.48
N LEU A 631 51.63 19.88 16.29
CA LEU A 631 51.41 18.65 15.51
C LEU A 631 51.65 17.45 16.42
N ASP A 632 50.79 16.43 16.31
CA ASP A 632 50.92 15.17 17.02
C ASP A 632 50.40 13.97 16.20
N ASP A 633 50.77 12.76 16.60
CA ASP A 633 50.27 11.48 16.06
C ASP A 633 50.24 11.38 14.52
N VAL A 634 51.41 11.40 13.87
CA VAL A 634 51.50 11.26 12.42
C VAL A 634 51.42 9.78 12.03
N ILE A 635 50.39 9.42 11.27
CA ILE A 635 50.10 8.04 10.87
C ILE A 635 49.83 7.98 9.36
N LEU A 636 50.42 7.00 8.68
CA LEU A 636 50.06 6.63 7.32
C LEU A 636 49.41 5.25 7.35
N ARG A 637 48.12 5.17 7.04
CA ARG A 637 47.36 3.91 6.94
C ARG A 637 47.19 3.49 5.49
N TYR A 638 47.11 2.19 5.29
CA TYR A 638 46.78 1.58 4.00
C TYR A 638 45.69 0.55 4.17
N VAL A 639 44.68 0.64 3.31
CA VAL A 639 43.60 -0.32 3.17
C VAL A 639 43.76 -0.96 1.80
N ALA A 640 44.08 -2.25 1.77
CA ALA A 640 44.27 -2.97 0.51
C ALA A 640 42.97 -3.05 -0.30
N GLU A 641 43.07 -3.09 -1.63
CA GLU A 641 41.99 -3.63 -2.46
C GLU A 641 41.65 -5.05 -1.99
N CYS A 642 40.36 -5.39 -1.86
CA CYS A 642 40.01 -6.76 -1.54
C CYS A 642 40.36 -7.64 -2.75
N THR A 643 41.36 -8.50 -2.59
CA THR A 643 41.74 -9.45 -3.64
C THR A 643 41.02 -10.77 -3.45
N ASN A 644 40.50 -11.35 -4.53
CA ASN A 644 40.11 -12.75 -4.58
C ASN A 644 41.39 -13.63 -4.61
N SER A 645 42.21 -13.56 -3.57
CA SER A 645 43.32 -14.49 -3.42
C SER A 645 42.73 -15.82 -2.97
N THR A 646 42.68 -16.79 -3.89
CA THR A 646 42.48 -18.17 -3.50
C THR A 646 43.62 -18.55 -2.57
N MET A 647 43.33 -18.87 -1.31
CA MET A 647 44.32 -19.53 -0.45
C MET A 647 44.73 -20.83 -1.14
N ILE A 648 45.89 -20.82 -1.79
CA ILE A 648 46.44 -21.99 -2.48
C ILE A 648 47.12 -22.97 -1.49
N PHE A 649 47.42 -22.51 -0.28
CA PHE A 649 48.00 -23.30 0.80
C PHE A 649 47.85 -22.58 2.15
N ALA A 650 47.39 -23.30 3.19
CA ALA A 650 47.44 -22.87 4.58
C ALA A 650 47.69 -24.09 5.47
N ASP A 651 48.55 -23.96 6.47
CA ASP A 651 48.83 -25.00 7.46
C ASP A 651 49.05 -24.35 8.84
N GLY A 652 48.19 -24.71 9.78
CA GLY A 652 48.23 -24.24 11.17
C GLY A 652 49.16 -25.07 12.08
N PHE A 653 49.89 -26.05 11.53
CA PHE A 653 50.78 -26.98 12.24
C PHE A 653 50.09 -27.85 13.33
N GLU A 654 48.77 -27.75 13.50
CA GLU A 654 47.99 -28.51 14.48
C GLU A 654 48.05 -30.03 14.26
N SER A 655 48.38 -30.46 13.04
CA SER A 655 48.55 -31.88 12.69
C SER A 655 49.95 -32.43 13.01
N GLY A 656 50.95 -31.57 13.22
CA GLY A 656 52.36 -31.93 13.32
C GLY A 656 52.95 -32.58 12.06
N ASP A 657 52.21 -32.59 10.94
CA ASP A 657 52.68 -33.12 9.67
C ASP A 657 53.51 -32.06 8.93
N THR A 658 54.73 -32.41 8.55
CA THR A 658 55.66 -31.52 7.84
C THR A 658 55.81 -31.91 6.37
N GLY A 659 55.06 -32.90 5.87
CA GLY A 659 55.21 -33.39 4.50
C GLY A 659 54.92 -32.37 3.39
N ALA A 660 54.29 -31.24 3.72
CA ALA A 660 53.98 -30.15 2.80
C ALA A 660 54.94 -28.95 2.88
N TRP A 661 55.89 -28.93 3.84
CA TRP A 661 56.94 -27.91 4.01
C TRP A 661 58.32 -28.48 3.64
#